data_AF-A0A0D1ZPX9-F1
#
_entry.id   AF-A0A0D1ZPX9-F1
#
_cell.length_a   1.000
_cell.length_b   1.000
_cell.length_c   1.000
_cell.angle_alpha   90.00
_cell.angle_beta   90.00
_cell.angle_gamma   90.00
#
_symmetry.space_group_name_H-M   'P 1'
#
loop_
_entity.id
_entity.type
_entity.pdbx_description
1 polymer ?
#
loop_
_entity_poly.entity_id
_entity_poly.type
_entity_poly.pdbx_seq_one_letter_code
_entity_poly.pdbx_strand_id
1 'polypeptide(L)'
;MDGDEHGVFHARRSFRRQNSSLLPGNSYEQAPQEDHEFQNLAPSTESREEPVVGLNISGLSKPVKRVPVGSKGQAFTSTDASTSTVAAPDSLILGPSRSTPYQNTASPGEDAKSFRSHRSSYSQLNQQSSQDFSPEVGLLHTHTRVDENCPTHGDILTSPWSWWTISILALAVYSTVFSGVFLGIAFAKPRWGQRIGTNGHLSFGNATLLSALLSKTVELSFVTIFVALLGQILSRRAFAKTEKNSGISIAEMTMRSWVMQPGTLITNWIVVRYAASTVLGIMVLVAVLAATFYTTAAEALVAPKPKFGPLEDRTLWGQVAASYANSIYLAQSCETPVQEDPDPEGVGPHPEGDTCLQIDYAGQSFHNFKSFMSDWRERLDVGNISSDLSSISSRPSPVATLFDNTTVQGQWITPSHENITTDSNRWGRLVQNVTLAMPHANLFNAARDPKNQILQPEDLQGNGEYFIQAAIPAPLINVLCVGMSTAELAPMIVNVSNIDDPSTYFPHPTAVDDIFDFGTTGPTGGFQQAPIFPKLPIEYNTLGFISNTWGYYAIYVLAAPPPVDKRDYATDDYVLCSIKSAQYRNCTTYYRVAQSGGQLSVECDQSPGNTLPYVHAVKNAAIGNWDADWKDVGAEWLRSLSLTAGVNDANASSARLLSQMIPAYSDGTPTVLTSDMPTIGEALAVLAGETALLSSSNSPFVHFWNYSLAILEEPQYQDFKARVSYKDYASGGTQQWQNLFYVILVAVFLLSSFSLVYLLWTFCLLGRVTDYTEPQNMFALAINSPPSNTMSGTCGAGPSGGLLAKKWQVDMQKVGATPTDRSQHPHFYVRCREDGVPVNSSVRRKRRSRPPTISSFTVSESPAVEQYMRLAGNP
;
A
#
# COMPACT_ATOMS: atom_id res chain seq x y z
N MET A 1 4.70 66.50 8.25
CA MET A 1 3.67 65.60 7.68
C MET A 1 3.29 64.55 8.74
N ASP A 2 2.86 65.00 9.92
CA ASP A 2 1.44 65.21 10.27
C ASP A 2 0.43 64.38 9.43
N GLY A 3 -0.59 63.73 10.00
CA GLY A 3 -0.99 63.65 11.41
C GLY A 3 -2.48 63.25 11.54
N ASP A 4 -2.91 62.83 12.74
CA ASP A 4 -4.30 62.87 13.25
C ASP A 4 -5.36 61.92 12.57
N GLU A 5 -6.42 61.40 13.22
CA GLU A 5 -6.80 61.40 14.66
C GLU A 5 -7.85 60.31 15.05
N HIS A 6 -8.16 60.21 16.37
CA HIS A 6 -9.31 59.52 17.05
C HIS A 6 -9.35 57.96 17.00
N GLY A 7 -9.99 57.19 17.92
CA GLY A 7 -10.84 57.46 19.12
C GLY A 7 -12.19 56.68 19.06
N VAL A 8 -12.84 56.10 20.09
CA VAL A 8 -12.75 56.13 21.57
C VAL A 8 -13.56 54.95 22.24
N PHE A 9 -13.03 54.35 23.32
CA PHE A 9 -13.64 53.64 24.51
C PHE A 9 -14.84 52.62 24.48
N HIS A 10 -14.60 51.43 25.08
CA HIS A 10 -15.19 50.78 26.30
C HIS A 10 -16.63 51.11 26.83
N ALA A 11 -17.34 50.29 27.66
CA ALA A 11 -17.28 48.86 28.12
C ALA A 11 -18.41 48.58 29.18
N ARG A 12 -18.65 47.32 29.62
CA ARG A 12 -19.15 46.95 31.00
C ARG A 12 -19.13 45.43 31.35
N ARG A 13 -19.36 45.08 32.64
CA ARG A 13 -19.19 43.73 33.28
C ARG A 13 -20.36 43.35 34.23
N SER A 14 -20.64 42.04 34.40
CA SER A 14 -21.07 41.36 35.66
C SER A 14 -21.02 39.81 35.49
N PHE A 15 -20.38 38.96 36.33
CA PHE A 15 -20.62 38.54 37.74
C PHE A 15 -21.82 37.57 37.93
N ARG A 16 -21.81 36.45 38.72
CA ARG A 16 -20.80 35.83 39.65
C ARG A 16 -21.20 34.39 40.17
N ARG A 17 -20.21 33.52 40.49
CA ARG A 17 -20.16 32.42 41.52
C ARG A 17 -21.09 31.17 41.48
N GLN A 18 -20.50 29.98 41.77
CA GLN A 18 -20.45 29.34 43.12
C GLN A 18 -19.37 28.21 43.20
N ASN A 19 -19.03 27.71 44.41
CA ASN A 19 -17.90 26.78 44.69
C ASN A 19 -18.26 25.69 45.74
N SER A 20 -17.76 24.45 45.58
CA SER A 20 -17.44 23.43 46.63
C SER A 20 -17.06 22.08 45.95
N SER A 21 -15.82 21.55 46.01
CA SER A 21 -15.20 20.68 47.05
C SER A 21 -15.85 19.29 47.25
N LEU A 22 -15.14 18.15 47.40
CA LEU A 22 -13.71 17.95 47.74
C LEU A 22 -13.05 16.68 47.08
N LEU A 23 -12.65 15.64 47.84
CA LEU A 23 -11.76 14.48 47.48
C LEU A 23 -12.14 13.22 48.33
N PRO A 24 -11.51 12.01 48.20
CA PRO A 24 -10.73 11.38 47.10
C PRO A 24 -11.16 9.91 46.78
N GLY A 25 -10.50 9.26 45.81
CA GLY A 25 -10.50 7.80 45.62
C GLY A 25 -9.52 7.34 44.52
N ASN A 26 -8.62 6.38 44.80
CA ASN A 26 -7.50 6.02 43.91
C ASN A 26 -7.82 4.82 42.99
N SER A 27 -7.30 4.83 41.75
CA SER A 27 -6.37 3.81 41.22
C SER A 27 -6.04 4.03 39.73
N TYR A 28 -4.74 3.92 39.43
CA TYR A 28 -3.98 3.76 38.17
C TYR A 28 -4.72 3.23 36.91
N GLU A 29 -4.23 3.47 35.67
CA GLU A 29 -2.83 3.69 35.26
C GLU A 29 -2.73 4.57 33.99
N GLN A 30 -1.63 5.31 33.79
CA GLN A 30 -1.49 6.32 32.72
C GLN A 30 -0.06 6.34 32.14
N ALA A 31 0.06 6.51 30.82
CA ALA A 31 1.34 6.61 30.12
C ALA A 31 1.98 8.01 30.26
N PRO A 32 3.33 8.12 30.29
CA PRO A 32 4.02 9.40 30.35
C PRO A 32 4.11 10.08 28.97
N GLN A 33 3.82 11.37 28.97
CA GLN A 33 4.29 12.35 27.98
C GLN A 33 4.85 13.51 28.81
N GLU A 34 6.10 13.89 28.57
CA GLU A 34 6.71 15.07 29.19
C GLU A 34 7.38 15.93 28.12
N ASP A 35 6.89 17.17 28.00
CA ASP A 35 7.56 18.27 27.31
C ASP A 35 8.45 19.00 28.31
N HIS A 36 9.54 19.64 27.89
CA HIS A 36 10.14 20.73 28.67
C HIS A 36 10.79 21.83 27.82
N GLU A 37 10.83 23.04 28.39
CA GLU A 37 11.07 24.30 27.69
C GLU A 37 12.57 24.66 27.57
N PHE A 38 12.92 25.40 26.52
CA PHE A 38 14.22 26.07 26.41
C PHE A 38 14.21 27.45 27.10
N GLN A 39 15.26 27.75 27.86
CA GLN A 39 15.58 29.12 28.31
C GLN A 39 16.97 29.53 27.82
N ASN A 40 17.14 30.84 27.59
CA ASN A 40 18.34 31.42 26.99
C ASN A 40 19.49 31.59 27.99
N LEU A 41 20.73 31.34 27.56
CA LEU A 41 21.94 31.96 28.10
C LEU A 41 23.06 31.99 27.03
N ALA A 42 23.87 33.04 27.08
CA ALA A 42 25.04 33.35 26.25
C ALA A 42 26.06 34.08 27.17
N PRO A 43 27.28 34.49 26.74
CA PRO A 43 27.89 34.45 25.40
C PRO A 43 29.35 33.93 25.36
N SER A 44 29.96 33.87 24.16
CA SER A 44 31.32 34.41 23.96
C SER A 44 31.71 34.68 22.50
N THR A 45 32.48 35.76 22.36
CA THR A 45 33.33 36.24 21.25
C THR A 45 34.34 35.21 20.73
N GLU A 46 35.01 35.34 19.57
CA GLU A 46 34.84 36.19 18.37
C GLU A 46 35.93 35.72 17.37
N SER A 47 35.62 35.59 16.08
CA SER A 47 36.60 35.33 15.03
C SER A 47 36.09 35.88 13.69
N ARG A 48 37.02 36.38 12.87
CA ARG A 48 36.75 37.41 11.86
C ARG A 48 37.37 37.05 10.53
N GLU A 49 36.54 36.89 9.51
CA GLU A 49 36.96 36.77 8.11
C GLU A 49 36.24 37.82 7.25
N GLU A 50 36.90 38.27 6.17
CA GLU A 50 36.45 39.38 5.33
C GLU A 50 35.86 38.86 4.00
N PRO A 51 34.88 39.57 3.39
CA PRO A 51 34.10 39.03 2.27
C PRO A 51 34.85 39.09 0.94
N VAL A 52 35.08 37.92 0.32
CA VAL A 52 35.50 37.83 -1.09
C VAL A 52 34.31 38.00 -2.02
N VAL A 53 34.48 38.77 -3.09
CA VAL A 53 33.41 39.22 -3.99
C VAL A 53 32.86 38.06 -4.85
N GLY A 54 31.57 37.75 -4.67
CA GLY A 54 30.86 36.79 -5.52
C GLY A 54 30.52 37.34 -6.91
N LEU A 55 30.79 36.57 -7.96
CA LEU A 55 30.43 36.92 -9.34
C LEU A 55 28.91 36.76 -9.57
N ASN A 56 28.25 37.86 -9.92
CA ASN A 56 26.84 37.89 -10.27
C ASN A 56 26.58 37.27 -11.66
N ILE A 57 26.05 36.04 -11.69
CA ILE A 57 25.48 35.42 -12.89
C ILE A 57 24.00 35.12 -12.64
N SER A 58 23.16 36.15 -12.82
CA SER A 58 21.71 36.05 -12.78
C SER A 58 21.14 35.86 -14.20
N GLY A 59 20.97 34.61 -14.64
CA GLY A 59 20.44 34.33 -15.98
C GLY A 59 19.98 32.89 -16.26
N LEU A 60 18.69 32.74 -16.58
CA LEU A 60 18.11 31.66 -17.40
C LEU A 60 18.28 30.19 -16.93
N SER A 61 17.64 29.82 -15.83
CA SER A 61 17.27 28.41 -15.56
C SER A 61 15.91 28.04 -16.18
N LYS A 62 15.90 27.71 -17.48
CA LYS A 62 14.79 26.88 -18.02
C LYS A 62 14.97 25.44 -17.50
N PRO A 63 13.92 24.78 -16.96
CA PRO A 63 14.05 23.41 -16.50
C PRO A 63 14.29 22.46 -17.68
N VAL A 64 15.52 21.99 -17.83
CA VAL A 64 15.84 20.89 -18.74
C VAL A 64 15.15 19.64 -18.21
N LYS A 65 14.11 19.20 -18.93
CA LYS A 65 13.38 17.96 -18.61
C LYS A 65 14.30 16.77 -18.85
N ARG A 66 15.04 16.35 -17.82
CA ARG A 66 15.80 15.09 -17.83
C ARG A 66 14.81 13.95 -18.11
N VAL A 67 15.07 13.21 -19.19
CA VAL A 67 14.41 11.94 -19.47
C VAL A 67 15.23 10.87 -18.75
N PRO A 68 14.61 9.90 -18.04
CA PRO A 68 15.36 8.79 -17.47
C PRO A 68 15.99 7.97 -18.61
N VAL A 69 17.31 7.76 -18.53
CA VAL A 69 18.04 6.92 -19.47
C VAL A 69 17.72 5.46 -19.12
N GLY A 70 16.94 4.80 -19.98
CA GLY A 70 16.46 3.44 -19.69
C GLY A 70 15.42 2.89 -20.66
N SER A 71 15.35 3.39 -21.90
CA SER A 71 14.32 3.00 -22.87
C SER A 71 14.79 3.01 -24.34
N LYS A 72 15.85 2.26 -24.65
CA LYS A 72 16.13 1.80 -26.02
C LYS A 72 15.54 0.40 -26.23
N GLY A 73 14.24 0.34 -26.52
CA GLY A 73 13.61 -0.89 -27.01
C GLY A 73 14.20 -1.31 -28.36
N GLN A 74 14.32 -2.61 -28.60
CA GLN A 74 14.88 -3.16 -29.84
C GLN A 74 14.05 -2.75 -31.06
N ALA A 75 14.68 -2.12 -32.05
CA ALA A 75 14.03 -1.68 -33.27
C ALA A 75 13.98 -2.81 -34.31
N PHE A 76 12.98 -3.70 -34.22
CA PHE A 76 12.66 -4.62 -35.33
C PHE A 76 11.78 -3.93 -36.37
N THR A 77 12.28 -3.88 -37.60
CA THR A 77 11.54 -3.38 -38.77
C THR A 77 10.55 -4.42 -39.26
N SER A 78 9.26 -4.08 -39.25
CA SER A 78 8.25 -4.77 -40.04
C SER A 78 7.35 -3.74 -40.70
N THR A 79 7.46 -3.62 -42.02
CA THR A 79 6.52 -2.87 -42.85
C THR A 79 5.30 -3.73 -43.13
N ASP A 80 4.12 -3.26 -42.76
CA ASP A 80 2.96 -3.45 -43.63
C ASP A 80 1.89 -2.38 -43.40
N ALA A 81 1.10 -2.09 -44.44
CA ALA A 81 0.19 -0.96 -44.47
C ALA A 81 -1.25 -1.38 -44.78
N SER A 82 -2.20 -1.00 -43.94
CA SER A 82 -3.62 -1.00 -44.30
C SER A 82 -4.37 0.15 -43.63
N THR A 83 -4.91 1.05 -44.45
CA THR A 83 -5.77 2.16 -44.03
C THR A 83 -7.23 1.74 -43.94
N SER A 84 -7.91 2.12 -42.86
CA SER A 84 -9.35 2.42 -42.90
C SER A 84 -9.72 3.49 -41.87
N THR A 85 -10.59 4.41 -42.27
CA THR A 85 -11.03 5.58 -41.50
C THR A 85 -12.57 5.59 -41.35
N VAL A 86 -13.09 6.63 -40.68
CA VAL A 86 -14.52 7.06 -40.67
C VAL A 86 -15.44 6.41 -39.62
N ALA A 87 -15.51 7.09 -38.47
CA ALA A 87 -16.69 7.72 -37.85
C ALA A 87 -18.01 6.96 -37.60
N ALA A 88 -18.66 7.34 -36.49
CA ALA A 88 -20.09 7.15 -36.24
C ALA A 88 -20.95 8.18 -37.02
N PRO A 89 -22.28 8.00 -37.02
CA PRO A 89 -23.17 9.14 -36.80
C PRO A 89 -24.29 8.89 -35.77
N ASP A 90 -24.95 9.97 -35.39
CA ASP A 90 -25.95 10.06 -34.32
C ASP A 90 -27.39 9.61 -34.66
N SER A 91 -28.22 9.62 -33.62
CA SER A 91 -29.68 9.45 -33.62
C SER A 91 -30.47 10.41 -34.52
N LEU A 92 -31.74 10.07 -34.83
CA LEU A 92 -32.85 11.02 -34.72
C LEU A 92 -34.23 10.33 -34.55
N ILE A 93 -35.29 11.13 -34.42
CA ILE A 93 -36.60 10.76 -33.84
C ILE A 93 -37.74 10.97 -34.85
N LEU A 94 -38.75 10.07 -34.91
CA LEU A 94 -40.22 10.33 -34.90
C LEU A 94 -41.07 9.13 -35.43
N GLY A 95 -42.35 9.05 -35.01
CA GLY A 95 -43.42 8.26 -35.66
C GLY A 95 -44.39 9.15 -36.46
N PRO A 96 -45.70 8.83 -36.66
CA PRO A 96 -46.46 7.69 -36.10
C PRO A 96 -47.55 7.01 -37.00
N SER A 97 -48.15 5.94 -36.47
CA SER A 97 -49.58 5.52 -36.58
C SER A 97 -50.25 4.98 -37.89
N ARG A 98 -50.93 3.83 -37.70
CA ARG A 98 -52.22 3.36 -38.29
C ARG A 98 -52.41 3.18 -39.82
N SER A 99 -52.65 1.92 -40.23
CA SER A 99 -53.95 1.46 -40.79
C SER A 99 -54.03 -0.08 -40.96
N THR A 100 -55.26 -0.60 -41.12
CA THR A 100 -55.67 -2.00 -41.44
C THR A 100 -56.33 -2.01 -42.85
N PRO A 101 -56.99 -3.05 -43.45
CA PRO A 101 -57.52 -4.34 -42.91
C PRO A 101 -57.49 -5.60 -43.86
N TYR A 102 -58.22 -6.68 -43.47
CA TYR A 102 -58.63 -7.89 -44.25
C TYR A 102 -57.50 -8.90 -44.64
N GLN A 103 -57.68 -10.23 -44.87
CA GLN A 103 -58.78 -11.25 -44.79
C GLN A 103 -58.16 -12.69 -44.86
N ASN A 104 -58.80 -13.89 -44.74
CA ASN A 104 -60.14 -14.37 -44.31
C ASN A 104 -60.11 -15.91 -43.97
N THR A 105 -61.01 -16.41 -43.09
CA THR A 105 -61.52 -17.83 -43.00
C THR A 105 -60.54 -19.01 -42.74
N ALA A 106 -60.93 -20.22 -42.28
CA ALA A 106 -62.25 -20.88 -42.09
C ALA A 106 -62.34 -21.75 -40.79
N SER A 107 -63.54 -22.28 -40.49
CA SER A 107 -63.83 -23.36 -39.50
C SER A 107 -64.29 -24.65 -40.24
N PRO A 108 -64.83 -25.78 -39.66
CA PRO A 108 -65.51 -26.05 -38.36
C PRO A 108 -64.74 -27.07 -37.46
N GLY A 109 -65.21 -27.57 -36.30
CA GLY A 109 -66.38 -27.25 -35.45
C GLY A 109 -67.19 -28.50 -35.03
N GLU A 110 -67.29 -28.81 -33.72
CA GLU A 110 -68.27 -29.79 -33.19
C GLU A 110 -68.51 -29.67 -31.65
N ASP A 111 -69.80 -29.60 -31.29
CA ASP A 111 -70.55 -30.03 -30.09
C ASP A 111 -70.03 -30.04 -28.63
N ALA A 112 -71.02 -29.92 -27.72
CA ALA A 112 -70.86 -29.84 -26.28
C ALA A 112 -71.31 -31.12 -25.54
N LYS A 113 -70.89 -31.27 -24.27
CA LYS A 113 -71.56 -32.14 -23.30
C LYS A 113 -71.49 -31.58 -21.88
N SER A 114 -72.65 -31.44 -21.26
CA SER A 114 -72.78 -31.18 -19.84
C SER A 114 -72.70 -32.50 -19.06
N PHE A 115 -72.19 -32.44 -17.83
CA PHE A 115 -72.56 -33.40 -16.80
C PHE A 115 -72.87 -32.66 -15.50
N ARG A 116 -73.83 -33.20 -14.75
CA ARG A 116 -74.35 -32.63 -13.50
C ARG A 116 -74.56 -33.76 -12.50
N SER A 117 -74.79 -33.41 -11.24
CA SER A 117 -75.09 -34.31 -10.11
C SER A 117 -73.84 -34.99 -9.49
N HIS A 118 -73.87 -35.49 -8.25
CA HIS A 118 -75.04 -35.63 -7.36
C HIS A 118 -74.85 -35.01 -5.96
N ARG A 119 -75.97 -34.91 -5.26
CA ARG A 119 -76.21 -34.24 -3.97
C ARG A 119 -76.28 -35.25 -2.82
N SER A 120 -75.74 -34.91 -1.65
CA SER A 120 -76.13 -35.46 -0.34
C SER A 120 -76.39 -34.31 0.65
N SER A 121 -77.19 -34.57 1.69
CA SER A 121 -77.83 -33.54 2.53
C SER A 121 -77.78 -33.92 4.03
N TYR A 122 -78.38 -33.05 4.87
CA TYR A 122 -78.56 -33.14 6.33
C TYR A 122 -77.32 -32.75 7.16
N SER A 123 -77.47 -32.10 8.33
CA SER A 123 -78.67 -31.73 9.10
C SER A 123 -78.65 -30.27 9.62
N GLN A 124 -79.82 -29.73 9.97
CA GLN A 124 -79.98 -28.46 10.69
C GLN A 124 -79.85 -28.67 12.21
N LEU A 125 -79.47 -27.64 12.98
CA LEU A 125 -80.37 -27.07 14.00
C LEU A 125 -79.94 -25.67 14.53
N ASN A 126 -80.95 -24.86 14.84
CA ASN A 126 -81.06 -23.68 15.71
C ASN A 126 -79.83 -22.88 16.19
N GLN A 127 -79.73 -21.65 15.67
CA GLN A 127 -80.26 -20.44 16.34
C GLN A 127 -79.89 -20.19 17.82
N GLN A 128 -79.01 -19.21 18.05
CA GLN A 128 -79.22 -18.19 19.09
C GLN A 128 -78.56 -16.86 18.70
N SER A 129 -79.01 -15.74 19.26
CA SER A 129 -78.71 -14.37 18.82
C SER A 129 -78.13 -13.49 19.93
N SER A 130 -77.81 -12.23 19.58
CA SER A 130 -77.26 -11.16 20.43
C SER A 130 -75.76 -11.30 20.76
N GLN A 131 -75.00 -10.21 20.98
CA GLN A 131 -75.40 -8.80 21.12
C GLN A 131 -74.68 -7.89 20.12
N ASP A 132 -75.39 -6.90 19.58
CA ASP A 132 -74.79 -5.75 18.89
C ASP A 132 -74.10 -4.82 19.90
N PHE A 133 -72.96 -4.24 19.53
CA PHE A 133 -72.33 -3.13 20.24
C PHE A 133 -72.29 -1.88 19.35
N SER A 134 -73.24 -0.97 19.57
CA SER A 134 -73.30 0.32 18.88
C SER A 134 -72.44 1.37 19.58
N PRO A 135 -71.54 2.09 18.87
CA PRO A 135 -70.83 3.25 19.41
C PRO A 135 -71.60 4.55 19.11
N GLU A 136 -72.63 4.86 19.91
CA GLU A 136 -73.18 6.23 19.93
C GLU A 136 -72.22 7.18 20.67
N VAL A 137 -71.37 7.88 19.91
CA VAL A 137 -70.75 9.15 20.34
C VAL A 137 -71.00 10.19 19.25
N GLY A 138 -71.91 11.12 19.51
CA GLY A 138 -72.53 11.93 18.46
C GLY A 138 -71.65 13.05 17.91
N LEU A 139 -71.53 13.13 16.58
CA LEU A 139 -71.15 14.34 15.86
C LEU A 139 -72.16 14.59 14.74
N LEU A 140 -73.18 15.39 15.05
CA LEU A 140 -74.46 15.36 14.35
C LEU A 140 -74.49 16.33 13.16
N HIS A 141 -74.21 15.82 11.96
CA HIS A 141 -74.68 16.39 10.70
C HIS A 141 -75.29 15.30 9.82
N THR A 142 -76.61 15.35 9.67
CA THR A 142 -77.39 14.39 8.88
C THR A 142 -77.22 14.61 7.39
N HIS A 143 -76.14 14.05 6.82
CA HIS A 143 -76.16 13.67 5.41
C HIS A 143 -76.83 12.30 5.26
N THR A 144 -77.69 12.20 4.24
CA THR A 144 -78.37 10.97 3.83
C THR A 144 -77.37 9.85 3.56
N ARG A 145 -77.76 8.60 3.88
CA ARG A 145 -77.02 7.34 3.59
C ARG A 145 -76.07 7.49 2.39
N VAL A 146 -74.79 7.66 2.69
CA VAL A 146 -73.70 7.41 1.74
C VAL A 146 -73.50 5.90 1.75
N ASP A 147 -73.34 5.28 0.57
CA ASP A 147 -73.06 3.85 0.49
C ASP A 147 -71.80 3.50 1.28
N GLU A 148 -71.87 2.44 2.10
CA GLU A 148 -70.75 1.99 2.96
C GLU A 148 -69.55 1.43 2.16
N ASN A 149 -69.67 1.41 0.82
CA ASN A 149 -68.67 0.94 -0.11
C ASN A 149 -67.86 2.13 -0.65
N CYS A 150 -66.60 2.28 -0.19
CA CYS A 150 -65.66 3.16 -0.89
C CYS A 150 -65.47 2.66 -2.33
N PRO A 151 -65.71 3.48 -3.38
CA PRO A 151 -65.43 3.07 -4.75
C PRO A 151 -63.93 2.83 -4.94
N THR A 152 -63.57 1.85 -5.77
CA THR A 152 -62.19 1.47 -6.06
C THR A 152 -61.89 1.53 -7.56
N HIS A 153 -60.80 2.20 -7.93
CA HIS A 153 -60.27 2.25 -9.30
C HIS A 153 -59.16 1.21 -9.56
N GLY A 154 -58.84 0.39 -8.57
CA GLY A 154 -57.89 -0.71 -8.68
C GLY A 154 -57.94 -1.64 -7.46
N ASP A 155 -57.59 -2.89 -7.68
CA ASP A 155 -57.67 -3.96 -6.67
C ASP A 155 -56.52 -3.92 -5.65
N ILE A 156 -56.82 -4.39 -4.44
CA ILE A 156 -55.84 -4.58 -3.35
C ILE A 156 -54.79 -5.64 -3.72
N LEU A 157 -55.18 -6.62 -4.53
CA LEU A 157 -54.31 -7.64 -5.12
C LEU A 157 -54.00 -7.27 -6.57
N THR A 158 -52.76 -6.87 -6.82
CA THR A 158 -52.27 -6.53 -8.16
C THR A 158 -51.66 -7.75 -8.85
N SER A 159 -51.77 -7.77 -10.20
CA SER A 159 -51.28 -8.87 -11.04
C SER A 159 -49.81 -9.21 -10.74
N PRO A 160 -49.45 -10.51 -10.63
CA PRO A 160 -48.10 -10.94 -10.30
C PRO A 160 -47.03 -10.45 -11.30
N TRP A 161 -47.41 -10.25 -12.57
CA TRP A 161 -46.54 -9.83 -13.67
C TRP A 161 -46.65 -8.33 -14.01
N SER A 162 -46.86 -7.47 -13.01
CA SER A 162 -46.75 -6.03 -13.19
C SER A 162 -45.30 -5.59 -13.51
N TRP A 163 -45.12 -4.49 -14.26
CA TRP A 163 -43.78 -3.94 -14.53
C TRP A 163 -42.97 -3.66 -13.25
N TRP A 164 -43.64 -3.26 -12.18
CA TRP A 164 -43.04 -2.99 -10.88
C TRP A 164 -42.57 -4.27 -10.17
N THR A 165 -43.36 -5.35 -10.18
CA THR A 165 -42.95 -6.64 -9.59
C THR A 165 -41.80 -7.26 -10.35
N ILE A 166 -41.78 -7.16 -11.69
CA ILE A 166 -40.64 -7.56 -12.53
C ILE A 166 -39.39 -6.76 -12.15
N SER A 167 -39.51 -5.43 -12.00
CA SER A 167 -38.40 -4.55 -11.63
C SER A 167 -37.79 -4.87 -10.26
N ILE A 168 -38.64 -5.10 -9.24
CA ILE A 168 -38.15 -5.46 -7.89
C ILE A 168 -37.60 -6.89 -7.84
N LEU A 169 -38.18 -7.85 -8.58
CA LEU A 169 -37.64 -9.20 -8.68
C LEU A 169 -36.25 -9.19 -9.34
N ALA A 170 -36.05 -8.39 -10.39
CA ALA A 170 -34.76 -8.20 -11.03
C ALA A 170 -33.71 -7.58 -10.07
N LEU A 171 -34.10 -6.57 -9.28
CA LEU A 171 -33.24 -5.99 -8.24
C LEU A 171 -32.93 -7.00 -7.11
N ALA A 172 -33.85 -7.89 -6.77
CA ALA A 172 -33.64 -8.92 -5.75
C ALA A 172 -32.66 -10.01 -6.23
N VAL A 173 -32.77 -10.43 -7.49
CA VAL A 173 -31.78 -11.32 -8.14
C VAL A 173 -30.42 -10.62 -8.21
N TYR A 174 -30.36 -9.36 -8.67
CA TYR A 174 -29.12 -8.58 -8.75
C TYR A 174 -28.42 -8.47 -7.40
N SER A 175 -29.12 -7.98 -6.36
CA SER A 175 -28.56 -7.83 -5.01
C SER A 175 -28.06 -9.15 -4.44
N THR A 176 -28.83 -10.25 -4.59
CA THR A 176 -28.45 -11.57 -4.06
C THR A 176 -27.23 -12.15 -4.79
N VAL A 177 -27.17 -12.04 -6.12
CA VAL A 177 -26.02 -12.54 -6.91
C VAL A 177 -24.76 -11.72 -6.63
N PHE A 178 -24.83 -10.38 -6.71
CA PHE A 178 -23.64 -9.55 -6.54
C PHE A 178 -23.15 -9.49 -5.08
N SER A 179 -24.03 -9.51 -4.06
CA SER A 179 -23.59 -9.68 -2.67
C SER A 179 -22.93 -11.05 -2.43
N GLY A 180 -23.43 -12.11 -3.07
CA GLY A 180 -22.80 -13.44 -3.07
C GLY A 180 -21.42 -13.45 -3.72
N VAL A 181 -21.24 -12.76 -4.85
CA VAL A 181 -19.93 -12.58 -5.52
C VAL A 181 -18.95 -11.80 -4.63
N PHE A 182 -19.39 -10.70 -4.02
CA PHE A 182 -18.56 -9.90 -3.10
C PHE A 182 -18.15 -10.71 -1.86
N LEU A 183 -19.07 -11.49 -1.28
CA LEU A 183 -18.79 -12.41 -0.17
C LEU A 183 -17.80 -13.51 -0.58
N GLY A 184 -17.95 -14.07 -1.79
CA GLY A 184 -17.03 -15.06 -2.35
C GLY A 184 -15.61 -14.52 -2.54
N ILE A 185 -15.47 -13.31 -3.09
CA ILE A 185 -14.16 -12.62 -3.24
C ILE A 185 -13.54 -12.34 -1.87
N ALA A 186 -14.33 -11.87 -0.89
CA ALA A 186 -13.84 -11.61 0.47
C ALA A 186 -13.27 -12.88 1.14
N PHE A 187 -13.94 -14.03 1.00
CA PHE A 187 -13.43 -15.30 1.53
C PHE A 187 -12.25 -15.88 0.75
N ALA A 188 -12.31 -15.86 -0.59
CA ALA A 188 -11.26 -16.41 -1.45
C ALA A 188 -9.97 -15.58 -1.43
N LYS A 189 -10.05 -14.28 -1.09
CA LYS A 189 -8.92 -13.33 -1.01
C LYS A 189 -8.01 -13.38 -2.26
N PRO A 190 -8.57 -13.32 -3.48
CA PRO A 190 -7.81 -13.50 -4.70
C PRO A 190 -6.67 -12.48 -4.81
N ARG A 191 -5.55 -12.97 -5.34
CA ARG A 191 -4.44 -12.20 -5.88
C ARG A 191 -4.73 -11.93 -7.34
N TRP A 192 -4.57 -10.69 -7.77
CA TRP A 192 -4.93 -10.26 -9.11
C TRP A 192 -3.73 -10.30 -10.06
N GLY A 193 -2.50 -10.16 -9.55
CA GLY A 193 -1.27 -10.23 -10.35
C GLY A 193 -1.30 -9.28 -11.54
N GLN A 194 -0.69 -9.72 -12.64
CA GLN A 194 -0.66 -9.02 -13.92
C GLN A 194 -2.05 -8.68 -14.53
N ARG A 195 -3.17 -9.17 -13.96
CA ARG A 195 -4.52 -8.76 -14.41
C ARG A 195 -4.89 -7.33 -14.00
N ILE A 196 -4.30 -6.83 -12.91
CA ILE A 196 -4.47 -5.45 -12.44
C ILE A 196 -3.09 -4.81 -12.29
N GLY A 197 -2.77 -3.83 -13.13
CA GLY A 197 -1.44 -3.18 -13.18
C GLY A 197 -1.33 -2.24 -14.37
N THR A 198 -0.13 -1.71 -14.64
CA THR A 198 0.19 -0.94 -15.86
C THR A 198 -0.09 -1.74 -17.13
N ASN A 199 0.38 -2.99 -17.17
CA ASN A 199 0.36 -3.87 -18.34
C ASN A 199 -0.86 -4.82 -18.35
N GLY A 200 -1.80 -4.63 -17.41
CA GLY A 200 -2.99 -5.47 -17.25
C GLY A 200 -4.22 -4.94 -17.98
N HIS A 201 -5.25 -5.78 -18.11
CA HIS A 201 -6.54 -5.38 -18.73
C HIS A 201 -7.29 -4.29 -17.94
N LEU A 202 -6.98 -4.09 -16.66
CA LEU A 202 -7.55 -3.08 -15.79
C LEU A 202 -6.45 -2.35 -15.02
N SER A 203 -6.42 -1.02 -15.11
CA SER A 203 -5.60 -0.20 -14.22
C SER A 203 -6.16 -0.24 -12.80
N PHE A 204 -5.30 -0.01 -11.80
CA PHE A 204 -5.69 0.03 -10.38
C PHE A 204 -6.84 1.02 -10.09
N GLY A 205 -6.78 2.22 -10.67
CA GLY A 205 -7.84 3.22 -10.55
C GLY A 205 -9.18 2.74 -11.13
N ASN A 206 -9.17 2.06 -12.28
CA ASN A 206 -10.39 1.53 -12.88
C ASN A 206 -10.95 0.35 -12.07
N ALA A 207 -10.10 -0.54 -11.57
CA ALA A 207 -10.53 -1.70 -10.77
C ALA A 207 -11.11 -1.30 -9.41
N THR A 208 -10.51 -0.32 -8.73
CA THR A 208 -11.04 0.21 -7.46
C THR A 208 -12.33 1.00 -7.66
N LEU A 209 -12.42 1.86 -8.68
CA LEU A 209 -13.64 2.58 -9.03
C LEU A 209 -14.78 1.62 -9.39
N LEU A 210 -14.50 0.56 -10.15
CA LEU A 210 -15.49 -0.48 -10.48
C LEU A 210 -15.97 -1.21 -9.23
N SER A 211 -15.07 -1.56 -8.30
CA SER A 211 -15.42 -2.20 -7.03
C SER A 211 -16.30 -1.30 -6.14
N ALA A 212 -16.00 0.00 -6.06
CA ALA A 212 -16.78 0.96 -5.29
C ALA A 212 -18.16 1.20 -5.92
N LEU A 213 -18.23 1.36 -7.25
CA LEU A 213 -19.49 1.53 -7.99
C LEU A 213 -20.42 0.31 -7.82
N LEU A 214 -19.89 -0.91 -8.02
CA LEU A 214 -20.65 -2.14 -7.84
C LEU A 214 -21.06 -2.38 -6.38
N SER A 215 -20.24 -1.96 -5.41
CA SER A 215 -20.65 -1.99 -4.01
C SER A 215 -21.85 -1.07 -3.75
N LYS A 216 -21.83 0.16 -4.29
CA LYS A 216 -22.93 1.12 -4.10
C LYS A 216 -24.22 0.69 -4.79
N THR A 217 -24.17 0.04 -5.96
CA THR A 217 -25.38 -0.53 -6.59
C THR A 217 -25.96 -1.70 -5.79
N VAL A 218 -25.13 -2.51 -5.13
CA VAL A 218 -25.60 -3.57 -4.22
C VAL A 218 -26.22 -2.97 -2.95
N GLU A 219 -25.60 -1.95 -2.35
CA GLU A 219 -26.16 -1.24 -1.17
C GLU A 219 -27.56 -0.67 -1.48
N LEU A 220 -27.69 0.06 -2.59
CA LEU A 220 -28.95 0.69 -2.99
C LEU A 220 -30.01 -0.35 -3.36
N SER A 221 -29.65 -1.40 -4.12
CA SER A 221 -30.61 -2.46 -4.47
C SER A 221 -31.05 -3.25 -3.24
N PHE A 222 -30.14 -3.58 -2.32
CA PHE A 222 -30.47 -4.20 -1.02
C PHE A 222 -31.50 -3.39 -0.22
N VAL A 223 -31.29 -2.08 -0.08
CA VAL A 223 -32.23 -1.18 0.61
C VAL A 223 -33.62 -1.21 -0.06
N THR A 224 -33.69 -1.16 -1.40
CA THR A 224 -35.00 -1.18 -2.09
C THR A 224 -35.76 -2.49 -1.91
N ILE A 225 -35.09 -3.66 -1.98
CA ILE A 225 -35.76 -4.96 -1.86
C ILE A 225 -36.17 -5.26 -0.42
N PHE A 226 -35.37 -4.84 0.57
CA PHE A 226 -35.72 -5.01 1.98
C PHE A 226 -36.89 -4.10 2.38
N VAL A 227 -36.97 -2.87 1.84
CA VAL A 227 -38.14 -2.01 2.01
C VAL A 227 -39.39 -2.59 1.35
N ALA A 228 -39.28 -3.20 0.17
CA ALA A 228 -40.39 -3.91 -0.46
C ALA A 228 -40.85 -5.14 0.34
N LEU A 229 -39.91 -5.89 0.93
CA LEU A 229 -40.18 -7.01 1.84
C LEU A 229 -40.98 -6.54 3.07
N LEU A 230 -40.53 -5.48 3.74
CA LEU A 230 -41.23 -4.89 4.90
C LEU A 230 -42.66 -4.47 4.53
N GLY A 231 -42.83 -3.77 3.41
CA GLY A 231 -44.14 -3.34 2.92
C GLY A 231 -45.11 -4.50 2.66
N GLN A 232 -44.63 -5.60 2.07
CA GLN A 232 -45.44 -6.81 1.87
C GLN A 232 -45.78 -7.53 3.18
N ILE A 233 -44.84 -7.71 4.10
CA ILE A 233 -45.09 -8.40 5.38
C ILE A 233 -46.10 -7.61 6.22
N LEU A 234 -45.84 -6.31 6.41
CA LEU A 234 -46.67 -5.46 7.25
C LEU A 234 -48.08 -5.31 6.66
N SER A 235 -48.21 -5.00 5.36
CA SER A 235 -49.53 -4.85 4.73
C SER A 235 -50.35 -6.14 4.77
N ARG A 236 -49.74 -7.32 4.58
CA ARG A 236 -50.44 -8.62 4.76
C ARG A 236 -50.90 -8.83 6.20
N ARG A 237 -50.11 -8.40 7.20
CA ARG A 237 -50.46 -8.51 8.63
C ARG A 237 -51.61 -7.57 9.05
N ALA A 238 -51.80 -6.43 8.39
CA ALA A 238 -53.01 -5.62 8.56
C ALA A 238 -54.29 -6.32 8.08
N PHE A 239 -54.22 -7.11 7.01
CA PHE A 239 -55.38 -7.82 6.45
C PHE A 239 -55.71 -9.16 7.17
N ALA A 240 -54.82 -9.67 8.02
CA ALA A 240 -54.97 -10.95 8.70
C ALA A 240 -55.96 -10.89 9.88
N LYS A 241 -57.27 -11.04 9.59
CA LYS A 241 -58.37 -10.93 10.58
C LYS A 241 -58.44 -12.04 11.65
N THR A 242 -57.63 -13.09 11.57
CA THR A 242 -57.89 -14.37 12.25
C THR A 242 -57.04 -14.66 13.49
N GLU A 243 -56.08 -13.80 13.85
CA GLU A 243 -55.18 -14.01 14.98
C GLU A 243 -55.37 -12.98 16.10
N LYS A 244 -55.04 -13.37 17.34
CA LYS A 244 -55.19 -12.56 18.57
C LYS A 244 -54.35 -11.27 18.60
N ASN A 245 -53.40 -11.11 17.67
CA ASN A 245 -52.49 -9.98 17.54
C ASN A 245 -52.57 -9.32 16.13
N SER A 246 -53.75 -9.31 15.52
CA SER A 246 -53.99 -8.71 14.19
C SER A 246 -53.82 -7.18 14.18
N GLY A 247 -53.16 -6.64 13.14
CA GLY A 247 -52.89 -5.20 12.98
C GLY A 247 -51.40 -4.85 12.83
N ILE A 248 -51.12 -3.55 12.66
CA ILE A 248 -49.78 -2.96 12.59
C ILE A 248 -49.70 -1.80 13.60
N SER A 249 -48.62 -1.72 14.37
CA SER A 249 -48.31 -0.57 15.22
C SER A 249 -47.74 0.62 14.43
N ILE A 250 -48.03 1.85 14.85
CA ILE A 250 -47.39 3.07 14.28
C ILE A 250 -45.85 2.94 14.34
N ALA A 251 -45.30 2.31 15.39
CA ALA A 251 -43.86 2.06 15.50
C ALA A 251 -43.34 1.09 14.42
N GLU A 252 -44.13 0.06 14.06
CA GLU A 252 -43.80 -0.86 12.96
C GLU A 252 -43.87 -0.16 11.59
N MET A 253 -44.81 0.77 11.39
CA MET A 253 -44.85 1.60 10.18
C MET A 253 -43.59 2.46 10.02
N THR A 254 -43.03 3.00 11.12
CA THR A 254 -41.80 3.82 11.05
C THR A 254 -40.53 3.05 10.68
N MET A 255 -40.52 1.71 10.78
CA MET A 255 -39.36 0.88 10.42
C MET A 255 -38.87 1.10 8.99
N ARG A 256 -39.78 1.40 8.05
CA ARG A 256 -39.48 1.77 6.66
C ARG A 256 -38.53 2.97 6.57
N SER A 257 -38.71 3.95 7.48
CA SER A 257 -37.92 5.18 7.53
C SER A 257 -36.48 4.91 7.99
N TRP A 258 -36.29 3.98 8.94
CA TRP A 258 -34.96 3.67 9.46
C TRP A 258 -34.05 3.05 8.40
N VAL A 259 -34.59 2.19 7.52
CA VAL A 259 -33.82 1.57 6.41
C VAL A 259 -33.50 2.59 5.32
N MET A 260 -34.44 3.47 4.97
CA MET A 260 -34.23 4.51 3.95
C MET A 260 -33.35 5.67 4.45
N GLN A 261 -33.37 5.97 5.75
CA GLN A 261 -32.61 7.05 6.38
C GLN A 261 -32.12 6.61 7.78
N PRO A 262 -30.98 5.89 7.87
CA PRO A 262 -30.44 5.36 9.13
C PRO A 262 -30.27 6.38 10.26
N GLY A 263 -29.97 7.64 9.95
CA GLY A 263 -29.88 8.72 10.93
C GLY A 263 -31.17 8.99 11.71
N THR A 264 -32.34 8.60 11.18
CA THR A 264 -33.63 8.73 11.89
C THR A 264 -33.74 7.84 13.13
N LEU A 265 -32.93 6.77 13.21
CA LEU A 265 -32.83 5.90 14.38
C LEU A 265 -32.26 6.63 15.60
N ILE A 266 -31.31 7.55 15.36
CA ILE A 266 -30.62 8.34 16.39
C ILE A 266 -31.57 9.42 16.92
N THR A 267 -32.34 10.07 16.04
CA THR A 267 -33.21 11.20 16.42
C THR A 267 -34.54 10.76 17.05
N ASN A 268 -35.08 9.58 16.68
CA ASN A 268 -36.40 9.12 17.12
C ASN A 268 -36.37 7.86 18.02
N TRP A 269 -35.36 7.75 18.89
CA TRP A 269 -35.12 6.59 19.77
C TRP A 269 -36.35 6.12 20.57
N ILE A 270 -37.26 7.03 20.95
CA ILE A 270 -38.51 6.71 21.65
C ILE A 270 -39.35 5.69 20.86
N VAL A 271 -39.48 5.87 19.55
CA VAL A 271 -40.26 4.97 18.69
C VAL A 271 -39.51 3.65 18.46
N VAL A 272 -38.19 3.73 18.32
CA VAL A 272 -37.30 2.56 18.18
C VAL A 272 -37.50 1.59 19.35
N ARG A 273 -37.55 2.09 20.59
CA ARG A 273 -37.70 1.25 21.80
C ARG A 273 -38.94 0.35 21.81
N TYR A 274 -40.05 0.76 21.19
CA TYR A 274 -41.28 -0.03 21.16
C TYR A 274 -41.35 -1.06 20.02
N ALA A 275 -40.56 -0.88 18.96
CA ALA A 275 -40.58 -1.73 17.78
C ALA A 275 -39.35 -2.67 17.69
N ALA A 276 -38.20 -2.26 18.24
CA ALA A 276 -36.94 -3.01 18.21
C ALA A 276 -36.97 -4.36 18.95
N SER A 277 -37.90 -4.55 19.89
CA SER A 277 -38.07 -5.82 20.63
C SER A 277 -38.82 -6.89 19.84
N THR A 278 -39.39 -6.56 18.68
CA THR A 278 -40.05 -7.52 17.79
C THR A 278 -39.03 -8.21 16.88
N VAL A 279 -39.29 -9.46 16.47
CA VAL A 279 -38.41 -10.20 15.53
C VAL A 279 -38.20 -9.42 14.23
N LEU A 280 -39.26 -8.77 13.73
CA LEU A 280 -39.20 -7.94 12.53
C LEU A 280 -38.38 -6.66 12.77
N GLY A 281 -38.49 -6.04 13.95
CA GLY A 281 -37.64 -4.92 14.37
C GLY A 281 -36.16 -5.26 14.51
N ILE A 282 -35.82 -6.44 15.04
CA ILE A 282 -34.44 -6.93 15.09
C ILE A 282 -33.89 -7.11 13.67
N MET A 283 -34.66 -7.74 12.77
CA MET A 283 -34.29 -7.87 11.35
C MET A 283 -34.09 -6.51 10.67
N VAL A 284 -34.92 -5.51 10.98
CA VAL A 284 -34.75 -4.14 10.51
C VAL A 284 -33.46 -3.51 11.06
N LEU A 285 -33.16 -3.64 12.35
CA LEU A 285 -31.92 -3.11 12.93
C LEU A 285 -30.66 -3.72 12.30
N VAL A 286 -30.67 -5.03 12.05
CA VAL A 286 -29.57 -5.70 11.34
C VAL A 286 -29.49 -5.20 9.89
N ALA A 287 -30.61 -5.02 9.19
CA ALA A 287 -30.62 -4.48 7.83
C ALA A 287 -30.14 -3.01 7.76
N VAL A 288 -30.48 -2.18 8.75
CA VAL A 288 -29.99 -0.79 8.87
C VAL A 288 -28.48 -0.78 9.06
N LEU A 289 -27.96 -1.55 10.02
CA LEU A 289 -26.52 -1.67 10.27
C LEU A 289 -25.79 -2.18 9.01
N ALA A 290 -26.31 -3.26 8.42
CA ALA A 290 -25.77 -3.85 7.20
C ALA A 290 -25.73 -2.85 6.05
N ALA A 291 -26.80 -2.08 5.81
CA ALA A 291 -26.84 -1.03 4.79
C ALA A 291 -25.82 0.10 5.08
N THR A 292 -25.73 0.58 6.34
CA THR A 292 -24.80 1.67 6.69
C THR A 292 -23.32 1.32 6.52
N PHE A 293 -22.97 0.04 6.64
CA PHE A 293 -21.58 -0.42 6.57
C PHE A 293 -21.27 -1.30 5.35
N TYR A 294 -22.21 -1.58 4.44
CA TYR A 294 -21.92 -2.49 3.32
C TYR A 294 -20.84 -1.95 2.38
N THR A 295 -20.89 -0.65 2.03
CA THR A 295 -19.88 -0.03 1.17
C THR A 295 -18.51 0.00 1.82
N THR A 296 -18.41 0.44 3.08
CA THR A 296 -17.13 0.44 3.82
C THR A 296 -16.60 -0.98 4.07
N ALA A 297 -17.48 -1.97 4.27
CA ALA A 297 -17.11 -3.38 4.39
C ALA A 297 -16.59 -3.98 3.07
N ALA A 298 -17.21 -3.64 1.94
CA ALA A 298 -16.78 -4.06 0.61
C ALA A 298 -15.48 -3.35 0.17
N GLU A 299 -15.34 -2.05 0.44
CA GLU A 299 -14.08 -1.33 0.25
C GLU A 299 -12.99 -1.87 1.18
N ALA A 300 -13.32 -2.33 2.40
CA ALA A 300 -12.38 -2.98 3.30
C ALA A 300 -11.90 -4.35 2.77
N LEU A 301 -12.83 -5.22 2.35
CA LEU A 301 -12.59 -6.66 2.13
C LEU A 301 -12.61 -7.14 0.67
N VAL A 302 -13.15 -6.38 -0.29
CA VAL A 302 -13.32 -6.83 -1.69
C VAL A 302 -12.42 -6.04 -2.64
N ALA A 303 -12.34 -4.72 -2.46
CA ALA A 303 -11.52 -3.86 -3.30
C ALA A 303 -10.04 -4.29 -3.31
N PRO A 304 -9.38 -4.32 -4.49
CA PRO A 304 -7.98 -4.75 -4.61
C PRO A 304 -7.06 -3.74 -3.93
N LYS A 305 -6.11 -4.22 -3.10
CA LYS A 305 -5.13 -3.39 -2.37
C LYS A 305 -3.75 -4.02 -2.44
N PRO A 306 -2.66 -3.23 -2.50
CA PRO A 306 -1.32 -3.77 -2.62
C PRO A 306 -0.88 -4.43 -1.29
N LYS A 307 -0.47 -5.70 -1.33
CA LYS A 307 -0.04 -6.50 -0.16
C LYS A 307 1.06 -7.48 -0.54
N PHE A 308 1.99 -7.72 0.38
CA PHE A 308 3.07 -8.69 0.19
C PHE A 308 2.61 -10.13 -0.03
N GLY A 309 3.46 -10.90 -0.70
CA GLY A 309 3.41 -12.35 -0.79
C GLY A 309 3.52 -13.04 0.57
N PRO A 310 2.99 -14.27 0.71
CA PRO A 310 3.79 -15.25 1.43
C PRO A 310 5.16 -15.35 0.74
N LEU A 311 6.18 -15.81 1.47
CA LEU A 311 7.48 -16.04 0.88
C LEU A 311 7.44 -17.36 0.09
N GLU A 312 7.55 -17.28 -1.23
CA GLU A 312 7.44 -18.44 -2.13
C GLU A 312 8.82 -18.88 -2.62
N ASP A 313 9.17 -20.17 -2.43
CA ASP A 313 10.32 -20.78 -3.09
C ASP A 313 10.10 -20.76 -4.62
N ARG A 314 10.99 -20.11 -5.37
CA ARG A 314 10.93 -19.99 -6.84
C ARG A 314 12.34 -20.13 -7.43
N THR A 315 12.44 -20.74 -8.61
CA THR A 315 13.66 -20.69 -9.42
C THR A 315 13.62 -19.43 -10.27
N LEU A 316 14.64 -18.57 -10.13
CA LEU A 316 14.82 -17.36 -10.92
C LEU A 316 15.88 -17.57 -11.99
N TRP A 317 15.83 -16.76 -13.03
CA TRP A 317 16.79 -16.74 -14.13
C TRP A 317 17.49 -15.39 -14.21
N GLY A 318 18.74 -15.37 -14.64
CA GLY A 318 19.42 -14.15 -15.07
C GLY A 318 20.27 -14.40 -16.30
N GLN A 319 20.73 -13.32 -16.91
CA GLN A 319 21.70 -13.37 -18.00
C GLN A 319 23.12 -13.35 -17.44
N VAL A 320 24.02 -14.05 -18.11
CA VAL A 320 25.43 -14.20 -17.75
C VAL A 320 26.27 -13.95 -19.00
N ALA A 321 27.29 -13.10 -18.90
CA ALA A 321 28.08 -12.64 -20.05
C ALA A 321 29.59 -12.91 -19.94
N ALA A 322 30.18 -12.93 -18.74
CA ALA A 322 31.63 -13.11 -18.57
C ALA A 322 32.00 -13.89 -17.29
N SER A 323 33.27 -14.30 -17.20
CA SER A 323 33.85 -14.87 -15.96
C SER A 323 33.73 -13.88 -14.78
N TYR A 324 33.76 -14.41 -13.56
CA TYR A 324 33.83 -13.55 -12.38
C TYR A 324 35.11 -12.71 -12.42
N ALA A 325 35.00 -11.44 -12.07
CA ALA A 325 36.12 -10.50 -12.06
C ALA A 325 36.88 -10.34 -13.40
N ASN A 326 36.21 -10.56 -14.54
CA ASN A 326 36.79 -10.33 -15.86
C ASN A 326 37.02 -8.81 -16.12
N SER A 327 38.26 -8.35 -15.97
CA SER A 327 38.64 -6.94 -16.14
C SER A 327 38.26 -6.38 -17.53
N ILE A 328 38.56 -7.14 -18.60
CA ILE A 328 38.28 -6.76 -19.99
C ILE A 328 36.78 -6.50 -20.21
N TYR A 329 35.92 -7.38 -19.68
CA TYR A 329 34.47 -7.20 -19.77
C TYR A 329 33.97 -5.96 -19.02
N LEU A 330 34.54 -5.67 -17.85
CA LEU A 330 34.18 -4.48 -17.05
C LEU A 330 34.63 -3.19 -17.74
N ALA A 331 35.84 -3.18 -18.33
CA ALA A 331 36.35 -2.07 -19.14
C ALA A 331 35.48 -1.81 -20.38
N GLN A 332 35.12 -2.86 -21.13
CA GLN A 332 34.21 -2.79 -22.28
C GLN A 332 32.78 -2.37 -21.92
N SER A 333 32.36 -2.56 -20.66
CA SER A 333 31.03 -2.18 -20.17
C SER A 333 30.94 -0.71 -19.72
N CYS A 334 32.05 0.04 -19.72
CA CYS A 334 32.10 1.40 -19.19
C CYS A 334 31.75 2.46 -20.26
N GLU A 335 30.73 3.28 -20.03
CA GLU A 335 30.24 4.27 -21.01
C GLU A 335 31.16 5.50 -21.14
N THR A 336 32.25 5.37 -21.90
CA THR A 336 33.14 6.49 -22.28
C THR A 336 32.72 7.16 -23.60
N PRO A 337 32.83 8.50 -23.73
CA PRO A 337 32.59 9.23 -24.99
C PRO A 337 33.83 9.35 -25.88
N VAL A 338 34.98 8.84 -25.44
CA VAL A 338 36.23 8.81 -26.21
C VAL A 338 36.19 7.59 -27.18
N GLN A 339 37.13 7.49 -28.12
CA GLN A 339 37.12 6.47 -29.18
C GLN A 339 38.37 5.61 -29.11
N GLU A 340 38.20 4.28 -29.10
CA GLU A 340 39.29 3.29 -29.01
C GLU A 340 40.47 3.65 -29.92
N ASP A 341 41.63 3.95 -29.31
CA ASP A 341 42.86 4.28 -30.02
C ASP A 341 43.41 3.01 -30.73
N PRO A 342 43.59 3.05 -32.07
CA PRO A 342 43.96 1.86 -32.84
C PRO A 342 45.41 1.37 -32.65
N ASP A 343 46.29 2.09 -31.93
CA ASP A 343 47.70 1.69 -31.68
C ASP A 343 48.13 1.88 -30.20
N PRO A 344 47.75 0.97 -29.28
CA PRO A 344 48.08 1.08 -27.85
C PRO A 344 49.50 0.58 -27.53
N GLU A 345 50.55 1.34 -27.91
CA GLU A 345 51.92 1.05 -27.46
C GLU A 345 52.07 1.24 -25.93
N GLY A 346 51.83 0.15 -25.19
CA GLY A 346 52.12 0.03 -23.76
C GLY A 346 50.94 0.22 -22.79
N VAL A 347 49.70 0.38 -23.27
CA VAL A 347 48.53 0.67 -22.42
C VAL A 347 47.36 -0.29 -22.69
N GLY A 348 47.50 -1.54 -22.28
CA GLY A 348 46.42 -2.53 -22.23
C GLY A 348 45.80 -2.92 -23.58
N PRO A 349 44.72 -3.73 -23.57
CA PRO A 349 43.92 -4.04 -24.75
C PRO A 349 42.78 -3.02 -25.00
N HIS A 350 42.30 -2.31 -23.97
CA HIS A 350 41.22 -1.31 -24.08
C HIS A 350 41.52 -0.08 -23.18
N PRO A 351 42.56 0.72 -23.49
CA PRO A 351 43.07 1.79 -22.63
C PRO A 351 41.99 2.77 -22.13
N GLU A 352 40.97 3.03 -22.94
CA GLU A 352 39.90 3.97 -22.62
C GLU A 352 38.83 3.38 -21.69
N GLY A 353 38.53 2.09 -21.87
CA GLY A 353 37.68 1.32 -20.95
C GLY A 353 38.35 1.13 -19.59
N ASP A 354 39.65 0.80 -19.60
CA ASP A 354 40.48 0.68 -18.40
C ASP A 354 40.52 2.02 -17.64
N THR A 355 40.73 3.14 -18.34
CA THR A 355 40.70 4.49 -17.74
C THR A 355 39.32 4.86 -17.19
N CYS A 356 38.24 4.51 -17.89
CA CYS A 356 36.86 4.71 -17.43
C CYS A 356 36.58 3.91 -16.14
N LEU A 357 37.01 2.64 -16.09
CA LEU A 357 36.89 1.74 -14.95
C LEU A 357 37.72 2.22 -13.74
N GLN A 358 38.94 2.73 -13.96
CA GLN A 358 39.75 3.36 -12.91
C GLN A 358 39.02 4.54 -12.25
N ILE A 359 38.39 5.42 -13.04
CA ILE A 359 37.64 6.58 -12.53
C ILE A 359 36.45 6.12 -11.67
N ASP A 360 35.72 5.10 -12.11
CA ASP A 360 34.59 4.53 -11.36
C ASP A 360 35.06 3.91 -10.02
N TYR A 361 36.10 3.06 -10.06
CA TYR A 361 36.71 2.51 -8.84
C TYR A 361 37.19 3.61 -7.88
N ALA A 362 37.84 4.66 -8.35
CA ALA A 362 38.29 5.76 -7.49
C ALA A 362 37.10 6.51 -6.88
N GLY A 363 36.08 6.84 -7.67
CA GLY A 363 34.88 7.52 -7.21
C GLY A 363 34.12 6.73 -6.14
N GLN A 364 33.81 5.47 -6.43
CA GLN A 364 33.03 4.62 -5.54
C GLN A 364 33.83 4.18 -4.30
N SER A 365 35.09 3.76 -4.44
CA SER A 365 35.88 3.31 -3.27
C SER A 365 36.07 4.44 -2.25
N PHE A 366 36.38 5.68 -2.70
CA PHE A 366 36.50 6.82 -1.78
C PHE A 366 35.14 7.26 -1.22
N HIS A 367 34.04 7.11 -1.96
CA HIS A 367 32.69 7.32 -1.41
C HIS A 367 32.36 6.32 -0.29
N ASN A 368 32.49 5.03 -0.59
CA ASN A 368 32.20 3.91 0.30
C ASN A 368 33.02 3.99 1.60
N PHE A 369 34.34 4.22 1.47
CA PHE A 369 35.24 4.36 2.61
C PHE A 369 34.96 5.62 3.45
N LYS A 370 34.59 6.75 2.83
CA LYS A 370 34.16 7.94 3.56
C LYS A 370 32.87 7.69 4.35
N SER A 371 31.90 7.02 3.75
CA SER A 371 30.63 6.66 4.40
C SER A 371 30.84 5.70 5.58
N PHE A 372 31.70 4.69 5.41
CA PHE A 372 32.14 3.78 6.48
C PHE A 372 32.83 4.51 7.64
N MET A 373 33.77 5.44 7.37
CA MET A 373 34.39 6.26 8.42
C MET A 373 33.39 7.19 9.13
N SER A 374 32.34 7.65 8.44
CA SER A 374 31.30 8.49 9.04
C SER A 374 30.43 7.69 10.01
N ASP A 375 29.98 6.49 9.62
CA ASP A 375 29.23 5.58 10.48
C ASP A 375 30.06 5.10 11.68
N TRP A 376 31.37 4.87 11.47
CA TRP A 376 32.31 4.60 12.56
C TRP A 376 32.36 5.75 13.56
N ARG A 377 32.49 7.00 13.10
CA ARG A 377 32.56 8.18 13.97
C ARG A 377 31.24 8.42 14.72
N GLU A 378 30.10 8.30 14.06
CA GLU A 378 28.78 8.50 14.67
C GLU A 378 28.55 7.53 15.84
N ARG A 379 28.92 6.25 15.69
CA ARG A 379 28.83 5.25 16.77
C ARG A 379 29.69 5.59 17.99
N LEU A 380 30.85 6.21 17.78
CA LEU A 380 31.71 6.68 18.86
C LEU A 380 31.10 7.88 19.59
N ASP A 381 30.59 8.87 18.85
CA ASP A 381 30.01 10.09 19.42
C ASP A 381 28.70 9.85 20.17
N VAL A 382 27.86 8.90 19.72
CA VAL A 382 26.61 8.54 20.38
C VAL A 382 26.86 7.78 21.70
N GLY A 383 28.06 7.24 21.93
CA GLY A 383 28.41 6.49 23.15
C GLY A 383 27.67 5.16 23.32
N ASN A 384 26.81 4.77 22.37
CA ASN A 384 26.13 3.47 22.31
C ASN A 384 27.07 2.36 21.81
N ILE A 385 28.31 2.40 22.28
CA ILE A 385 29.35 1.41 22.07
C ILE A 385 29.04 0.26 23.02
N SER A 386 28.50 -0.85 22.51
CA SER A 386 28.63 -2.12 23.22
C SER A 386 30.13 -2.39 23.41
N SER A 387 30.51 -2.96 24.57
CA SER A 387 31.90 -3.19 24.97
C SER A 387 32.58 -4.34 24.21
N ASP A 388 32.30 -4.42 22.91
CA ASP A 388 32.47 -5.56 22.01
C ASP A 388 32.99 -5.11 20.62
N LEU A 389 33.29 -3.81 20.39
CA LEU A 389 34.02 -3.36 19.18
C LEU A 389 35.42 -4.01 19.05
N SER A 390 35.88 -4.74 20.07
CA SER A 390 37.03 -5.65 20.04
C SER A 390 36.78 -6.96 19.27
N SER A 391 35.54 -7.30 18.94
CA SER A 391 35.20 -8.35 17.97
C SER A 391 34.97 -7.78 16.56
N ILE A 392 35.18 -8.60 15.53
CA ILE A 392 35.01 -8.19 14.12
C ILE A 392 33.52 -8.04 13.72
N SER A 393 32.64 -8.82 14.35
CA SER A 393 31.21 -8.92 14.02
C SER A 393 30.34 -7.78 14.53
N SER A 394 30.82 -7.01 15.50
CA SER A 394 30.11 -5.86 16.10
C SER A 394 30.39 -4.54 15.37
N ARG A 395 31.38 -4.52 14.48
CA ARG A 395 31.89 -3.33 13.78
C ARG A 395 30.92 -2.86 12.70
N PRO A 396 30.97 -1.57 12.32
CA PRO A 396 30.32 -1.04 11.12
C PRO A 396 30.34 -2.01 9.94
N SER A 397 29.16 -2.35 9.42
CA SER A 397 29.03 -3.11 8.17
C SER A 397 29.52 -2.24 7.01
N PRO A 398 30.38 -2.74 6.11
CA PRO A 398 30.77 -1.97 4.92
C PRO A 398 29.57 -1.64 4.04
N VAL A 399 29.51 -0.39 3.58
CA VAL A 399 28.44 0.15 2.76
C VAL A 399 28.97 0.56 1.38
N ALA A 400 28.15 0.32 0.36
CA ALA A 400 28.42 0.63 -1.04
C ALA A 400 27.14 1.10 -1.76
N THR A 401 27.25 1.51 -3.03
CA THR A 401 26.13 2.07 -3.81
C THR A 401 26.12 1.57 -5.25
N LEU A 402 25.16 0.73 -5.61
CA LEU A 402 25.01 0.20 -6.97
C LEU A 402 24.02 1.05 -7.78
N PHE A 403 24.47 1.56 -8.93
CA PHE A 403 23.69 2.36 -9.89
C PHE A 403 22.95 3.58 -9.26
N ASP A 404 23.59 4.28 -8.31
CA ASP A 404 23.08 5.41 -7.50
C ASP A 404 21.82 5.15 -6.63
N ASN A 405 21.00 4.14 -6.96
CA ASN A 405 19.65 3.94 -6.42
C ASN A 405 19.53 2.73 -5.49
N THR A 406 20.53 1.84 -5.47
CA THR A 406 20.54 0.64 -4.64
C THR A 406 21.65 0.76 -3.61
N THR A 407 21.29 0.90 -2.33
CA THR A 407 22.26 0.81 -1.24
C THR A 407 22.72 -0.63 -1.09
N VAL A 408 24.00 -0.81 -0.80
CA VAL A 408 24.64 -2.12 -0.71
C VAL A 408 25.25 -2.27 0.68
N GLN A 409 25.02 -3.41 1.31
CA GLN A 409 25.52 -3.72 2.65
C GLN A 409 26.27 -5.05 2.65
N GLY A 410 27.58 -4.98 2.83
CA GLY A 410 28.45 -6.13 3.02
C GLY A 410 28.47 -6.61 4.48
N GLN A 411 29.12 -7.74 4.74
CA GLN A 411 29.27 -8.33 6.07
C GLN A 411 30.72 -8.78 6.30
N TRP A 412 31.27 -8.47 7.47
CA TRP A 412 32.51 -9.10 7.94
C TRP A 412 32.27 -10.59 8.23
N ILE A 413 33.17 -11.44 7.72
CA ILE A 413 33.15 -12.90 7.92
C ILE A 413 34.51 -13.42 8.37
N THR A 414 34.51 -14.55 9.08
CA THR A 414 35.73 -15.23 9.57
C THR A 414 35.72 -16.70 9.13
N PRO A 415 35.95 -16.97 7.82
CA PRO A 415 35.81 -18.32 7.25
C PRO A 415 36.83 -19.34 7.80
N SER A 416 37.92 -18.88 8.41
CA SER A 416 38.96 -19.71 9.05
C SER A 416 39.03 -19.51 10.57
N HIS A 417 38.07 -18.78 11.16
CA HIS A 417 38.09 -18.32 12.56
C HIS A 417 39.27 -17.40 12.92
N GLU A 418 39.62 -16.52 11.98
CA GLU A 418 40.67 -15.50 12.05
C GLU A 418 40.53 -14.59 13.30
N ASN A 419 41.64 -14.31 13.99
CA ASN A 419 41.68 -13.38 15.13
C ASN A 419 43.09 -12.82 15.33
N ILE A 420 43.23 -11.49 15.15
CA ILE A 420 44.49 -10.75 15.27
C ILE A 420 45.29 -11.08 16.55
N THR A 421 44.59 -11.35 17.66
CA THR A 421 45.22 -11.66 18.95
C THR A 421 45.87 -13.04 18.95
N THR A 422 45.21 -14.06 18.39
CA THR A 422 45.78 -15.41 18.35
C THR A 422 46.80 -15.55 17.23
N ASP A 423 46.56 -14.89 16.10
CA ASP A 423 47.40 -15.01 14.91
C ASP A 423 48.71 -14.24 15.09
N SER A 424 48.68 -13.02 15.65
CA SER A 424 49.91 -12.27 15.96
C SER A 424 50.76 -12.97 17.03
N ASN A 425 50.13 -13.52 18.09
CA ASN A 425 50.82 -14.29 19.12
C ASN A 425 51.39 -15.63 18.59
N ARG A 426 50.77 -16.24 17.57
CA ARG A 426 51.26 -17.47 16.93
C ARG A 426 52.53 -17.25 16.10
N TRP A 427 52.60 -16.12 15.40
CA TRP A 427 53.69 -15.82 14.45
C TRP A 427 54.79 -14.89 15.01
N GLY A 428 54.61 -14.34 16.21
CA GLY A 428 55.61 -13.46 16.85
C GLY A 428 55.81 -12.13 16.11
N ARG A 429 54.74 -11.62 15.48
CA ARG A 429 54.71 -10.38 14.69
C ARG A 429 53.25 -9.94 14.54
N LEU A 430 52.99 -8.72 14.06
CA LEU A 430 51.64 -8.32 13.66
C LEU A 430 51.14 -9.24 12.54
N VAL A 431 50.01 -9.93 12.75
CA VAL A 431 49.28 -10.67 11.71
C VAL A 431 47.79 -10.37 11.83
N GLN A 432 47.25 -9.69 10.82
CA GLN A 432 45.84 -9.38 10.68
C GLN A 432 45.29 -10.03 9.42
N ASN A 433 44.28 -10.89 9.57
CA ASN A 433 43.52 -11.47 8.47
C ASN A 433 42.05 -11.03 8.58
N VAL A 434 41.52 -10.37 7.56
CA VAL A 434 40.17 -9.77 7.53
C VAL A 434 39.48 -10.17 6.23
N THR A 435 38.21 -10.61 6.32
CA THR A 435 37.42 -10.98 5.15
C THR A 435 36.08 -10.24 5.13
N LEU A 436 35.78 -9.60 3.99
CA LEU A 436 34.53 -8.93 3.70
C LEU A 436 33.75 -9.71 2.64
N ALA A 437 32.54 -10.15 2.97
CA ALA A 437 31.57 -10.64 1.99
C ALA A 437 30.74 -9.47 1.45
N MET A 438 30.57 -9.40 0.13
CA MET A 438 29.67 -8.50 -0.56
C MET A 438 28.52 -9.31 -1.19
N PRO A 439 27.32 -8.73 -1.37
CA PRO A 439 26.25 -9.40 -2.11
C PRO A 439 26.56 -9.48 -3.61
N HIS A 440 25.96 -10.45 -4.32
CA HIS A 440 26.20 -10.65 -5.74
C HIS A 440 25.38 -9.70 -6.63
N ALA A 441 26.04 -8.79 -7.35
CA ALA A 441 25.43 -7.70 -8.10
C ALA A 441 24.47 -8.15 -9.22
N ASN A 442 24.75 -9.24 -9.95
CA ASN A 442 23.88 -9.75 -11.03
C ASN A 442 22.45 -10.12 -10.56
N LEU A 443 22.19 -10.21 -9.24
CA LEU A 443 20.83 -10.33 -8.71
C LEU A 443 19.96 -9.09 -9.05
N PHE A 444 20.55 -7.90 -9.17
CA PHE A 444 19.88 -6.67 -9.60
C PHE A 444 19.30 -6.80 -11.02
N ASN A 445 20.04 -7.46 -11.93
CA ASN A 445 19.63 -7.69 -13.32
C ASN A 445 18.59 -8.81 -13.38
N ALA A 446 18.85 -9.95 -12.70
CA ALA A 446 17.89 -11.05 -12.61
C ALA A 446 16.53 -10.61 -12.02
N ALA A 447 16.52 -9.71 -11.02
CA ALA A 447 15.29 -9.18 -10.44
C ALA A 447 14.41 -8.37 -11.43
N ARG A 448 15.02 -7.87 -12.52
CA ARG A 448 14.38 -7.07 -13.58
C ARG A 448 14.14 -7.84 -14.87
N ASP A 449 14.67 -9.06 -15.01
CA ASP A 449 14.53 -9.85 -16.22
C ASP A 449 13.06 -10.26 -16.45
N PRO A 450 12.48 -10.00 -17.65
CA PRO A 450 11.07 -10.26 -17.92
C PRO A 450 10.69 -11.75 -17.83
N LYS A 451 11.65 -12.67 -17.98
CA LYS A 451 11.45 -14.13 -17.83
C LYS A 451 10.99 -14.51 -16.41
N ASN A 452 11.35 -13.73 -15.40
CA ASN A 452 10.99 -13.97 -13.99
C ASN A 452 9.60 -13.44 -13.60
N GLN A 453 8.99 -12.59 -14.43
CA GLN A 453 7.64 -12.05 -14.23
C GLN A 453 7.42 -11.31 -12.89
N ILE A 454 8.49 -10.77 -12.31
CA ILE A 454 8.45 -9.94 -11.09
C ILE A 454 7.97 -8.53 -11.49
N LEU A 455 6.86 -8.08 -10.90
CA LEU A 455 6.32 -6.73 -11.09
C LEU A 455 7.28 -5.71 -10.45
N GLN A 456 7.75 -4.73 -11.23
CA GLN A 456 8.65 -3.69 -10.74
C GLN A 456 7.84 -2.55 -10.05
N PRO A 457 8.47 -1.66 -9.26
CA PRO A 457 7.79 -0.50 -8.67
C PRO A 457 7.01 0.34 -9.69
N GLU A 458 7.56 0.48 -10.90
CA GLU A 458 6.99 1.21 -12.03
C GLU A 458 5.66 0.59 -12.50
N ASP A 459 5.56 -0.75 -12.54
CA ASP A 459 4.35 -1.47 -12.95
C ASP A 459 3.17 -1.31 -12.00
N LEU A 460 3.47 -0.86 -10.78
CA LEU A 460 2.54 -0.70 -9.66
C LEU A 460 2.38 0.78 -9.28
N GLN A 461 2.56 1.69 -10.25
CA GLN A 461 2.41 3.14 -10.10
C GLN A 461 3.31 3.72 -8.98
N GLY A 462 4.53 3.20 -8.84
CA GLY A 462 5.47 3.53 -7.78
C GLY A 462 5.18 2.86 -6.43
N ASN A 463 4.05 2.16 -6.26
CA ASN A 463 3.67 1.52 -5.00
C ASN A 463 4.18 0.07 -4.86
N GLY A 464 4.89 -0.43 -5.89
CA GLY A 464 5.43 -1.79 -5.90
C GLY A 464 6.64 -1.94 -5.01
N GLU A 465 6.69 -3.06 -4.29
CA GLU A 465 7.80 -3.45 -3.44
C GLU A 465 8.04 -4.96 -3.64
N TYR A 466 9.28 -5.41 -3.60
CA TYR A 466 9.59 -6.84 -3.59
C TYR A 466 10.82 -7.17 -2.75
N PHE A 467 10.88 -8.42 -2.34
CA PHE A 467 11.95 -9.01 -1.54
C PHE A 467 12.35 -10.36 -2.14
N ILE A 468 13.63 -10.49 -2.45
CA ILE A 468 14.25 -11.71 -2.97
C ILE A 468 15.31 -12.16 -1.98
N GLN A 469 15.34 -13.46 -1.69
CA GLN A 469 16.44 -14.16 -1.01
C GLN A 469 17.02 -15.14 -2.03
N ALA A 470 18.31 -15.04 -2.35
CA ALA A 470 18.94 -15.82 -3.41
C ALA A 470 20.05 -16.73 -2.86
N ALA A 471 19.96 -18.01 -3.22
CA ALA A 471 21.03 -18.99 -3.00
C ALA A 471 22.01 -18.89 -4.18
N ILE A 472 22.91 -17.92 -4.10
CA ILE A 472 23.95 -17.60 -5.10
C ILE A 472 25.26 -17.35 -4.36
N PRO A 473 26.43 -17.62 -4.97
CA PRO A 473 27.72 -17.33 -4.34
C PRO A 473 27.82 -15.83 -3.99
N ALA A 474 28.39 -15.50 -2.83
CA ALA A 474 28.68 -14.12 -2.46
C ALA A 474 30.14 -13.79 -2.81
N PRO A 475 30.41 -12.76 -3.63
CA PRO A 475 31.79 -12.30 -3.84
C PRO A 475 32.43 -11.84 -2.52
N LEU A 476 33.73 -12.06 -2.36
CA LEU A 476 34.46 -11.66 -1.14
C LEU A 476 35.77 -10.94 -1.46
N ILE A 477 36.21 -10.07 -0.54
CA ILE A 477 37.59 -9.58 -0.46
C ILE A 477 38.22 -10.14 0.81
N ASN A 478 39.42 -10.70 0.69
CA ASN A 478 40.28 -11.04 1.82
C ASN A 478 41.52 -10.13 1.81
N VAL A 479 41.85 -9.57 2.98
CA VAL A 479 43.05 -8.78 3.22
C VAL A 479 43.84 -9.42 4.37
N LEU A 480 45.07 -9.81 4.05
CA LEU A 480 46.03 -10.36 5.02
C LEU A 480 47.21 -9.38 5.12
N CYS A 481 47.35 -8.73 6.28
CA CYS A 481 48.40 -7.76 6.58
C CYS A 481 49.36 -8.31 7.63
N VAL A 482 50.67 -8.21 7.37
CA VAL A 482 51.74 -8.78 8.19
C VAL A 482 52.82 -7.73 8.47
N GLY A 483 53.26 -7.65 9.73
CA GLY A 483 54.39 -6.83 10.16
C GLY A 483 55.73 -7.43 9.75
N MET A 484 56.59 -6.60 9.16
CA MET A 484 57.93 -6.97 8.69
C MET A 484 58.95 -5.88 9.02
N SER A 485 60.07 -6.30 9.59
CA SER A 485 61.20 -5.42 9.86
C SER A 485 61.96 -5.05 8.58
N THR A 486 62.76 -3.99 8.64
CA THR A 486 63.61 -3.54 7.52
C THR A 486 64.59 -4.62 7.04
N ALA A 487 65.03 -5.51 7.93
CA ALA A 487 65.91 -6.63 7.60
C ALA A 487 65.17 -7.77 6.87
N GLU A 488 63.91 -8.04 7.22
CA GLU A 488 63.09 -9.08 6.57
C GLU A 488 62.56 -8.66 5.20
N LEU A 489 62.41 -7.35 4.96
CA LEU A 489 62.05 -6.80 3.65
C LEU A 489 63.22 -6.77 2.67
N ALA A 490 64.47 -6.85 3.12
CA ALA A 490 65.66 -6.79 2.26
C ALA A 490 65.62 -7.69 0.99
N PRO A 491 65.17 -8.96 1.01
CA PRO A 491 65.03 -9.77 -0.21
C PRO A 491 63.94 -9.28 -1.19
N MET A 492 62.96 -8.49 -0.74
CA MET A 492 61.90 -7.91 -1.58
C MET A 492 62.29 -6.55 -2.18
N ILE A 493 63.33 -5.88 -1.67
CA ILE A 493 63.75 -4.57 -2.18
C ILE A 493 64.77 -4.73 -3.29
N VAL A 494 64.34 -4.52 -4.54
CA VAL A 494 65.16 -4.75 -5.74
C VAL A 494 65.05 -3.55 -6.67
N ASN A 495 66.18 -2.93 -6.99
CA ASN A 495 66.21 -1.90 -8.03
C ASN A 495 65.95 -2.55 -9.39
N VAL A 496 64.78 -2.24 -9.97
CA VAL A 496 64.29 -2.84 -11.23
C VAL A 496 65.24 -2.62 -12.41
N SER A 497 66.08 -1.57 -12.39
CA SER A 497 67.11 -1.35 -13.42
C SER A 497 68.22 -2.41 -13.46
N ASN A 498 68.27 -3.30 -12.46
CA ASN A 498 69.28 -4.35 -12.34
C ASN A 498 68.70 -5.75 -12.65
N ILE A 499 67.47 -5.83 -13.16
CA ILE A 499 66.80 -7.10 -13.50
C ILE A 499 66.64 -7.17 -15.03
N ASP A 500 67.20 -8.20 -15.67
CA ASP A 500 67.10 -8.39 -17.12
C ASP A 500 65.64 -8.64 -17.59
N ASP A 501 64.83 -9.31 -16.75
CA ASP A 501 63.40 -9.52 -16.93
C ASP A 501 62.67 -9.58 -15.57
N PRO A 502 61.86 -8.57 -15.22
CA PRO A 502 61.07 -8.56 -13.98
C PRO A 502 59.99 -9.66 -13.89
N SER A 503 59.57 -10.28 -15.01
CA SER A 503 58.51 -11.30 -15.01
C SER A 503 59.00 -12.69 -14.60
N THR A 504 60.29 -12.97 -14.75
CA THR A 504 60.92 -14.24 -14.34
C THR A 504 61.77 -14.13 -13.07
N TYR A 505 61.89 -12.92 -12.49
CA TYR A 505 62.61 -12.72 -11.23
C TYR A 505 61.79 -13.21 -10.02
N PHE A 506 62.38 -14.13 -9.26
CA PHE A 506 61.89 -14.52 -7.93
C PHE A 506 62.90 -14.02 -6.88
N PRO A 507 62.46 -13.32 -5.82
CA PRO A 507 63.33 -12.95 -4.71
C PRO A 507 63.78 -14.19 -3.93
N HIS A 508 64.76 -14.01 -3.05
CA HIS A 508 65.20 -15.06 -2.12
C HIS A 508 64.08 -15.36 -1.10
N PRO A 509 64.04 -16.58 -0.51
CA PRO A 509 63.06 -16.95 0.51
C PRO A 509 62.94 -15.90 1.62
N THR A 510 61.71 -15.57 2.01
CA THR A 510 61.40 -14.46 2.92
C THR A 510 60.86 -14.98 4.26
N ALA A 511 60.92 -14.13 5.30
CA ALA A 511 60.46 -14.49 6.63
C ALA A 511 58.93 -14.69 6.76
N VAL A 512 58.18 -14.49 5.67
CA VAL A 512 56.71 -14.56 5.61
C VAL A 512 56.19 -15.52 4.54
N ASP A 513 57.06 -16.35 3.95
CA ASP A 513 56.70 -17.32 2.88
C ASP A 513 55.55 -18.25 3.33
N ASP A 514 55.65 -18.82 4.54
CA ASP A 514 54.64 -19.69 5.17
C ASP A 514 53.31 -18.96 5.54
N ILE A 515 53.25 -17.63 5.42
CA ILE A 515 52.06 -16.82 5.78
C ILE A 515 51.30 -16.38 4.52
N PHE A 516 52.00 -16.10 3.42
CA PHE A 516 51.42 -15.67 2.14
C PHE A 516 51.35 -16.79 1.07
N ASP A 517 51.73 -18.02 1.42
CA ASP A 517 51.87 -19.17 0.52
C ASP A 517 52.88 -18.92 -0.63
N PHE A 518 53.98 -18.19 -0.36
CA PHE A 518 55.05 -17.99 -1.34
C PHE A 518 55.86 -19.29 -1.51
N GLY A 519 55.97 -19.83 -2.73
CA GLY A 519 56.78 -21.02 -2.98
C GLY A 519 56.33 -21.91 -4.12
N THR A 520 56.83 -23.15 -4.13
CA THR A 520 56.83 -24.04 -5.30
C THR A 520 56.17 -25.41 -5.13
N THR A 521 55.52 -25.71 -3.99
CA THR A 521 54.85 -27.02 -3.77
C THR A 521 53.50 -26.92 -3.06
N GLY A 522 52.41 -26.90 -3.84
CA GLY A 522 51.03 -27.07 -3.37
C GLY A 522 50.19 -27.94 -4.33
N PRO A 523 49.12 -28.63 -3.89
CA PRO A 523 48.47 -29.68 -4.70
C PRO A 523 47.68 -29.19 -5.92
N THR A 524 47.40 -27.89 -6.04
CA THR A 524 46.42 -27.31 -6.97
C THR A 524 47.00 -26.33 -7.99
N GLY A 525 48.33 -26.23 -8.12
CA GLY A 525 48.99 -25.67 -9.30
C GLY A 525 49.03 -24.13 -9.43
N GLY A 526 48.47 -23.38 -8.49
CA GLY A 526 48.74 -21.95 -8.35
C GLY A 526 50.00 -21.72 -7.52
N PHE A 527 51.05 -21.17 -8.13
CA PHE A 527 52.17 -20.57 -7.40
C PHE A 527 51.77 -19.16 -6.95
N GLN A 528 52.40 -18.60 -5.91
CA GLN A 528 52.28 -17.17 -5.60
C GLN A 528 53.67 -16.54 -5.48
N GLN A 529 53.88 -15.43 -6.18
CA GLN A 529 55.15 -14.68 -6.18
C GLN A 529 55.23 -13.76 -4.96
N ALA A 530 56.36 -13.78 -4.27
CA ALA A 530 56.69 -12.77 -3.27
C ALA A 530 56.91 -11.40 -3.97
N PRO A 531 56.30 -10.31 -3.47
CA PRO A 531 56.31 -9.02 -4.14
C PRO A 531 57.72 -8.40 -4.16
N ILE A 532 57.99 -7.61 -5.20
CA ILE A 532 59.24 -6.84 -5.32
C ILE A 532 58.95 -5.34 -5.38
N PHE A 533 59.76 -4.54 -4.69
CA PHE A 533 59.60 -3.09 -4.57
C PHE A 533 60.92 -2.37 -4.92
N PRO A 534 60.88 -1.20 -5.60
CA PRO A 534 62.09 -0.51 -6.05
C PRO A 534 62.92 0.11 -4.91
N LYS A 535 62.29 0.35 -3.75
CA LYS A 535 62.85 0.94 -2.53
C LYS A 535 61.91 0.65 -1.35
N LEU A 536 62.29 1.05 -0.13
CA LEU A 536 61.35 1.16 0.99
C LEU A 536 60.50 2.44 0.86
N PRO A 537 59.20 2.44 1.23
CA PRO A 537 58.42 3.67 1.33
C PRO A 537 58.91 4.57 2.46
N ILE A 538 58.82 5.89 2.28
CA ILE A 538 58.95 6.86 3.37
C ILE A 538 57.72 6.82 4.30
N GLU A 539 57.87 7.34 5.51
CA GLU A 539 56.78 7.52 6.49
C GLU A 539 55.49 8.04 5.87
N TYR A 540 54.34 7.53 6.33
CA TYR A 540 53.00 7.83 5.81
C TYR A 540 52.75 7.46 4.33
N ASN A 541 53.62 6.67 3.69
CA ASN A 541 53.50 6.34 2.26
C ASN A 541 53.35 4.83 1.99
N THR A 542 52.86 4.51 0.79
CA THR A 542 52.60 3.12 0.35
C THR A 542 53.23 2.83 -1.01
N LEU A 543 53.64 1.59 -1.20
CA LEU A 543 54.02 1.02 -2.49
C LEU A 543 53.06 -0.12 -2.85
N GLY A 544 52.58 -0.15 -4.09
CA GLY A 544 51.81 -1.26 -4.62
C GLY A 544 52.67 -2.17 -5.50
N PHE A 545 52.44 -3.47 -5.46
CA PHE A 545 52.99 -4.44 -6.40
C PHE A 545 51.88 -5.29 -7.02
N ILE A 546 51.98 -5.45 -8.34
CA ILE A 546 51.10 -6.25 -9.21
C ILE A 546 52.03 -7.12 -10.04
N SER A 547 51.77 -8.44 -10.11
CA SER A 547 52.53 -9.32 -10.99
C SER A 547 51.91 -9.39 -12.38
N ASN A 548 52.77 -9.29 -13.40
CA ASN A 548 52.36 -9.32 -14.81
C ASN A 548 51.97 -10.72 -15.31
N THR A 549 52.34 -11.78 -14.58
CA THR A 549 52.04 -13.17 -14.98
C THR A 549 50.59 -13.53 -14.63
N TRP A 550 49.95 -14.33 -15.48
CA TRP A 550 48.62 -14.89 -15.21
C TRP A 550 48.69 -16.09 -14.25
N GLY A 551 47.61 -16.34 -13.51
CA GLY A 551 47.51 -17.42 -12.52
C GLY A 551 47.83 -17.01 -11.07
N TYR A 552 48.46 -15.84 -10.88
CA TYR A 552 48.53 -15.19 -9.56
C TYR A 552 47.19 -14.56 -9.20
N TYR A 553 46.74 -14.68 -7.95
CA TYR A 553 45.41 -14.27 -7.48
C TYR A 553 45.43 -13.12 -6.45
N ALA A 554 46.61 -12.56 -6.17
CA ALA A 554 46.81 -11.53 -5.15
C ALA A 554 47.62 -10.33 -5.66
N ILE A 555 47.22 -9.14 -5.22
CA ILE A 555 47.99 -7.89 -5.31
C ILE A 555 48.55 -7.53 -3.92
N TYR A 556 49.60 -6.70 -3.87
CA TYR A 556 50.29 -6.37 -2.62
C TYR A 556 50.42 -4.87 -2.39
N VAL A 557 50.30 -4.45 -1.14
CA VAL A 557 50.54 -3.08 -0.67
C VAL A 557 51.50 -3.12 0.51
N LEU A 558 52.64 -2.46 0.37
CA LEU A 558 53.61 -2.23 1.45
C LEU A 558 53.43 -0.82 2.01
N ALA A 559 53.07 -0.70 3.29
CA ALA A 559 52.87 0.56 3.99
C ALA A 559 53.99 0.84 5.00
N ALA A 560 54.53 2.05 5.00
CA ALA A 560 55.39 2.54 6.08
C ALA A 560 54.53 3.06 7.26
N PRO A 561 54.91 2.79 8.51
CA PRO A 561 54.25 3.40 9.66
C PRO A 561 54.48 4.92 9.72
N PRO A 562 53.65 5.66 10.48
CA PRO A 562 53.98 7.01 10.92
C PRO A 562 55.15 6.97 11.93
N PRO A 563 55.92 8.07 12.08
CA PRO A 563 57.10 8.11 12.95
C PRO A 563 56.76 7.89 14.42
N VAL A 564 57.65 7.17 15.10
CA VAL A 564 57.52 6.73 16.50
C VAL A 564 57.25 7.88 17.46
N ASP A 565 57.94 9.03 17.28
CA ASP A 565 57.79 10.27 18.06
C ASP A 565 56.36 10.87 18.08
N LYS A 566 55.42 10.32 17.29
CA LYS A 566 54.05 10.79 17.12
C LYS A 566 52.99 9.72 17.43
N ARG A 567 53.36 8.65 18.15
CA ARG A 567 52.48 7.58 18.63
C ARG A 567 52.70 7.33 20.13
N ASP A 568 51.64 6.89 20.82
CA ASP A 568 51.74 6.34 22.19
C ASP A 568 52.20 4.87 22.22
N TYR A 569 52.38 4.22 21.04
CA TYR A 569 52.71 2.80 20.90
C TYR A 569 53.75 2.55 19.80
N ALA A 570 54.71 1.67 20.08
CA ALA A 570 55.92 1.44 19.29
C ALA A 570 55.75 0.32 18.24
N THR A 571 55.19 0.66 17.08
CA THR A 571 55.16 -0.22 15.90
C THR A 571 55.97 0.42 14.78
N ASP A 572 57.25 0.08 14.76
CA ASP A 572 58.27 0.62 13.85
C ASP A 572 58.39 -0.23 12.57
N ASP A 573 57.77 -1.41 12.56
CA ASP A 573 57.72 -2.33 11.43
C ASP A 573 56.82 -1.81 10.30
N TYR A 574 57.22 -2.17 9.08
CA TYR A 574 56.41 -1.96 7.87
C TYR A 574 55.31 -3.01 7.81
N VAL A 575 54.19 -2.68 7.17
CA VAL A 575 53.08 -3.62 6.99
C VAL A 575 52.94 -3.99 5.53
N LEU A 576 53.14 -5.28 5.22
CA LEU A 576 52.84 -5.85 3.91
C LEU A 576 51.43 -6.45 3.94
N CYS A 577 50.54 -5.95 3.11
CA CYS A 577 49.18 -6.45 2.93
C CYS A 577 49.03 -7.14 1.57
N SER A 578 48.56 -8.39 1.53
CA SER A 578 48.05 -9.03 0.32
C SER A 578 46.54 -8.88 0.25
N ILE A 579 46.00 -8.53 -0.92
CA ILE A 579 44.57 -8.43 -1.19
C ILE A 579 44.23 -9.43 -2.29
N LYS A 580 43.17 -10.22 -2.09
CA LYS A 580 42.69 -11.27 -3.01
C LYS A 580 41.17 -11.43 -2.94
N SER A 581 40.56 -11.94 -4.02
CA SER A 581 39.12 -12.16 -4.10
C SER A 581 38.77 -13.63 -4.39
N ALA A 582 37.54 -14.01 -4.04
CA ALA A 582 36.97 -15.34 -4.24
C ALA A 582 35.44 -15.27 -4.23
N GLN A 583 34.80 -16.43 -4.44
CA GLN A 583 33.36 -16.60 -4.25
C GLN A 583 33.06 -17.47 -3.03
N TYR A 584 32.25 -16.97 -2.10
CA TYR A 584 31.86 -17.66 -0.86
C TYR A 584 30.52 -18.40 -0.99
N ARG A 585 30.50 -19.66 -0.56
CA ARG A 585 29.33 -20.55 -0.69
C ARG A 585 28.34 -20.49 0.48
N ASN A 586 28.70 -19.84 1.59
CA ASN A 586 27.96 -19.94 2.87
C ASN A 586 27.12 -18.72 3.20
N CYS A 587 26.67 -17.98 2.18
CA CYS A 587 25.84 -16.78 2.33
C CYS A 587 24.50 -16.90 1.61
N THR A 588 23.52 -16.17 2.13
CA THR A 588 22.27 -15.81 1.47
C THR A 588 22.38 -14.37 0.98
N THR A 589 22.16 -14.11 -0.31
CA THR A 589 22.06 -12.73 -0.82
C THR A 589 20.62 -12.25 -0.76
N TYR A 590 20.39 -11.03 -0.31
CA TYR A 590 19.08 -10.39 -0.19
C TYR A 590 18.96 -9.18 -1.09
N TYR A 591 17.84 -9.05 -1.81
CA TYR A 591 17.49 -7.83 -2.53
C TYR A 591 16.08 -7.37 -2.14
N ARG A 592 15.98 -6.17 -1.57
CA ARG A 592 14.73 -5.46 -1.26
C ARG A 592 14.61 -4.28 -2.20
N VAL A 593 13.43 -4.06 -2.76
CA VAL A 593 13.14 -2.90 -3.60
C VAL A 593 11.86 -2.24 -3.12
N ALA A 594 11.89 -0.92 -3.01
CA ALA A 594 10.75 -0.07 -2.67
C ALA A 594 10.79 1.22 -3.50
N GLN A 595 9.77 2.07 -3.38
CA GLN A 595 9.67 3.34 -4.10
C GLN A 595 10.87 4.28 -3.89
N SER A 596 11.54 4.18 -2.74
CA SER A 596 12.70 5.01 -2.36
C SER A 596 14.04 4.50 -2.88
N GLY A 597 14.10 3.31 -3.49
CA GLY A 597 15.33 2.68 -3.97
C GLY A 597 15.41 1.19 -3.66
N GLY A 598 16.56 0.60 -4.00
CA GLY A 598 16.92 -0.76 -3.62
C GLY A 598 17.78 -0.81 -2.35
N GLN A 599 17.74 -1.96 -1.67
CA GLN A 599 18.73 -2.38 -0.68
C GLN A 599 19.17 -3.81 -1.04
N LEU A 600 20.46 -3.97 -1.35
CA LEU A 600 21.11 -5.24 -1.63
C LEU A 600 22.02 -5.57 -0.44
N SER A 601 21.84 -6.73 0.22
CA SER A 601 22.65 -7.11 1.38
C SER A 601 23.01 -8.58 1.38
N VAL A 602 24.01 -8.95 2.17
CA VAL A 602 24.47 -10.34 2.32
C VAL A 602 24.41 -10.77 3.78
N GLU A 603 24.03 -12.02 4.03
CA GLU A 603 24.02 -12.64 5.36
C GLU A 603 24.70 -14.01 5.29
N CYS A 604 25.75 -14.20 6.06
CA CYS A 604 26.70 -15.30 5.95
C CYS A 604 26.85 -16.10 7.25
N ASP A 605 27.39 -17.31 7.09
CA ASP A 605 27.81 -18.20 8.18
C ASP A 605 26.72 -18.43 9.23
N GLN A 606 27.01 -18.10 10.50
CA GLN A 606 26.11 -18.34 11.63
C GLN A 606 25.14 -17.18 11.89
N SER A 607 25.06 -16.18 11.00
CA SER A 607 24.06 -15.13 11.11
C SER A 607 22.63 -15.71 11.13
N PRO A 608 21.72 -15.24 12.00
CA PRO A 608 20.30 -15.61 11.94
C PRO A 608 19.65 -15.18 10.61
N GLY A 609 20.27 -14.27 9.86
CA GLY A 609 19.87 -13.89 8.51
C GLY A 609 20.20 -14.94 7.43
N ASN A 610 21.06 -15.93 7.68
CA ASN A 610 21.53 -16.87 6.66
C ASN A 610 20.54 -18.03 6.40
N THR A 611 19.38 -17.71 5.82
CA THR A 611 18.23 -18.65 5.72
C THR A 611 18.22 -19.56 4.48
N LEU A 612 19.02 -19.26 3.46
CA LEU A 612 19.08 -19.99 2.19
C LEU A 612 20.50 -19.95 1.56
N PRO A 613 21.56 -20.38 2.27
CA PRO A 613 22.93 -20.30 1.74
C PRO A 613 23.15 -21.15 0.50
N TYR A 614 24.01 -20.69 -0.41
CA TYR A 614 24.33 -21.38 -1.68
C TYR A 614 24.76 -22.85 -1.50
N VAL A 615 25.46 -23.20 -0.41
CA VAL A 615 25.83 -24.60 -0.08
C VAL A 615 24.62 -25.53 0.12
N HIS A 616 23.44 -25.02 0.49
CA HIS A 616 22.20 -25.82 0.51
C HIS A 616 21.65 -26.08 -0.89
N ALA A 617 21.89 -25.18 -1.84
CA ALA A 617 21.54 -25.37 -3.25
C ALA A 617 22.53 -26.31 -3.95
N VAL A 618 23.84 -26.16 -3.70
CA VAL A 618 24.96 -26.88 -4.32
C VAL A 618 25.92 -27.42 -3.26
N LYS A 619 25.61 -28.63 -2.75
CA LYS A 619 26.33 -29.26 -1.61
C LYS A 619 27.83 -29.45 -1.81
N ASN A 620 28.27 -29.61 -3.06
CA ASN A 620 29.66 -29.91 -3.41
C ASN A 620 30.48 -28.67 -3.81
N ALA A 621 29.92 -27.46 -3.69
CA ALA A 621 30.65 -26.24 -4.02
C ALA A 621 31.91 -26.08 -3.15
N ALA A 622 33.02 -25.65 -3.74
CA ALA A 622 34.27 -25.39 -3.01
C ALA A 622 34.14 -24.23 -2.01
N ILE A 623 35.02 -24.17 -1.02
CA ILE A 623 35.18 -23.00 -0.14
C ILE A 623 36.33 -22.17 -0.70
N GLY A 624 36.09 -20.92 -1.08
CA GLY A 624 37.13 -19.91 -1.22
C GLY A 624 38.24 -20.26 -2.22
N ASN A 625 37.90 -20.78 -3.39
CA ASN A 625 38.85 -20.77 -4.52
C ASN A 625 39.17 -19.31 -4.85
N TRP A 626 40.44 -18.92 -4.69
CA TRP A 626 40.92 -17.59 -5.07
C TRP A 626 40.86 -17.44 -6.59
N ASP A 627 40.33 -16.31 -7.04
CA ASP A 627 40.17 -16.06 -8.48
C ASP A 627 41.38 -15.32 -9.05
N ALA A 628 41.92 -15.84 -10.16
CA ALA A 628 43.11 -15.27 -10.81
C ALA A 628 42.75 -14.09 -11.71
N ASP A 629 41.54 -14.06 -12.31
CA ASP A 629 41.09 -12.95 -13.16
C ASP A 629 40.96 -11.66 -12.33
N TRP A 630 40.58 -11.78 -11.04
CA TRP A 630 40.47 -10.63 -10.13
C TRP A 630 41.78 -9.88 -9.90
N LYS A 631 42.95 -10.53 -10.04
CA LYS A 631 44.25 -9.86 -9.87
C LYS A 631 44.41 -8.68 -10.86
N ASP A 632 43.84 -8.79 -12.06
CA ASP A 632 43.88 -7.70 -13.05
C ASP A 632 42.82 -6.61 -12.77
N VAL A 633 41.65 -6.96 -12.22
CA VAL A 633 40.69 -5.97 -11.64
C VAL A 633 41.31 -5.19 -10.48
N GLY A 634 41.99 -5.90 -9.57
CA GLY A 634 42.71 -5.32 -8.44
C GLY A 634 43.87 -4.42 -8.88
N ALA A 635 44.48 -4.69 -10.04
CA ALA A 635 45.54 -3.84 -10.60
C ALA A 635 45.02 -2.45 -10.98
N GLU A 636 43.88 -2.36 -11.65
CA GLU A 636 43.25 -1.08 -12.02
C GLU A 636 42.80 -0.28 -10.78
N TRP A 637 42.20 -0.96 -9.81
CA TRP A 637 41.85 -0.37 -8.52
C TRP A 637 43.07 0.15 -7.75
N LEU A 638 44.18 -0.60 -7.72
CA LEU A 638 45.41 -0.19 -7.01
C LEU A 638 46.06 1.04 -7.64
N ARG A 639 45.97 1.15 -8.98
CA ARG A 639 46.39 2.31 -9.77
C ARG A 639 45.49 3.52 -9.46
N SER A 640 44.18 3.37 -9.52
CA SER A 640 43.24 4.50 -9.40
C SER A 640 43.23 5.16 -8.01
N LEU A 641 43.44 4.39 -6.95
CA LEU A 641 43.58 4.92 -5.57
C LEU A 641 44.94 5.55 -5.26
N SER A 642 45.85 5.59 -6.24
CA SER A 642 47.22 6.11 -6.12
C SER A 642 48.07 5.43 -5.03
N LEU A 643 47.78 4.18 -4.68
CA LEU A 643 48.48 3.45 -3.61
C LEU A 643 49.91 3.03 -4.00
N THR A 644 50.27 3.18 -5.27
CA THR A 644 51.63 3.03 -5.81
C THR A 644 52.48 4.30 -5.75
N ALA A 645 51.91 5.46 -5.39
CA ALA A 645 52.54 6.76 -5.58
C ALA A 645 53.82 7.00 -4.75
N GLY A 646 54.04 6.21 -3.69
CA GLY A 646 55.27 6.25 -2.88
C GLY A 646 56.55 5.91 -3.65
N VAL A 647 56.48 5.30 -4.84
CA VAL A 647 57.65 5.11 -5.71
C VAL A 647 58.36 6.45 -5.98
N ASN A 648 57.59 7.52 -6.15
CA ASN A 648 58.07 8.89 -6.38
C ASN A 648 58.03 9.78 -5.13
N ASP A 649 57.87 9.20 -3.93
CA ASP A 649 57.71 9.92 -2.65
C ASP A 649 56.55 10.93 -2.64
N ALA A 650 55.53 10.71 -3.48
CA ALA A 650 54.36 11.57 -3.53
C ALA A 650 53.47 11.35 -2.30
N ASN A 651 53.13 12.44 -1.60
CA ASN A 651 52.35 12.40 -0.35
C ASN A 651 50.84 12.24 -0.62
N ALA A 652 50.43 11.05 -1.06
CA ALA A 652 49.02 10.73 -1.28
C ALA A 652 48.22 10.72 0.05
N SER A 653 47.04 11.33 0.04
CA SER A 653 46.16 11.39 1.22
C SER A 653 45.59 10.02 1.60
N SER A 654 45.36 9.14 0.61
CA SER A 654 44.97 7.74 0.80
C SER A 654 46.04 6.95 1.56
N ALA A 655 47.28 6.96 1.06
CA ALA A 655 48.44 6.32 1.70
C ALA A 655 48.65 6.84 3.14
N ARG A 656 48.59 8.16 3.32
CA ARG A 656 48.72 8.79 4.65
C ARG A 656 47.67 8.27 5.62
N LEU A 657 46.40 8.25 5.24
CA LEU A 657 45.32 7.82 6.12
C LEU A 657 45.41 6.32 6.45
N LEU A 658 45.73 5.47 5.47
CA LEU A 658 45.93 4.03 5.68
C LEU A 658 47.09 3.72 6.64
N SER A 659 48.21 4.44 6.54
CA SER A 659 49.35 4.26 7.47
C SER A 659 48.99 4.55 8.94
N GLN A 660 48.05 5.46 9.18
CA GLN A 660 47.60 5.80 10.54
C GLN A 660 46.73 4.68 11.14
N MET A 661 46.08 3.87 10.30
CA MET A 661 45.23 2.73 10.68
C MET A 661 46.02 1.43 10.90
N ILE A 662 47.36 1.45 10.81
CA ILE A 662 48.20 0.29 11.18
C ILE A 662 48.01 -0.02 12.68
N PRO A 663 47.58 -1.24 13.06
CA PRO A 663 47.39 -1.63 14.45
C PRO A 663 48.66 -1.53 15.29
N ALA A 664 48.51 -1.28 16.60
CA ALA A 664 49.61 -1.31 17.54
C ALA A 664 50.05 -2.75 17.85
N TYR A 665 51.28 -3.08 17.45
CA TYR A 665 52.04 -4.27 17.84
C TYR A 665 53.25 -3.85 18.68
N SER A 666 53.57 -4.63 19.72
CA SER A 666 54.81 -4.53 20.50
C SER A 666 55.07 -5.86 21.22
N ASP A 667 56.32 -6.32 21.22
CA ASP A 667 56.71 -7.60 21.79
C ASP A 667 56.24 -7.78 23.24
N GLY A 668 55.63 -8.92 23.53
CA GLY A 668 55.11 -9.25 24.86
C GLY A 668 53.77 -8.58 25.22
N THR A 669 53.21 -7.74 24.36
CA THR A 669 51.84 -7.20 24.51
C THR A 669 50.88 -7.86 23.54
N PRO A 670 49.65 -8.25 23.96
CA PRO A 670 48.69 -8.88 23.06
C PRO A 670 48.10 -7.83 22.10
N THR A 671 48.33 -8.02 20.79
CA THR A 671 47.70 -7.22 19.74
C THR A 671 46.18 -7.41 19.76
N VAL A 672 45.43 -6.32 19.88
CA VAL A 672 43.96 -6.33 19.93
C VAL A 672 43.36 -5.42 18.86
N LEU A 673 42.12 -5.71 18.44
CA LEU A 673 41.37 -4.85 17.52
C LEU A 673 41.04 -3.49 18.18
N THR A 674 41.43 -2.40 17.52
CA THR A 674 41.27 -1.01 17.99
C THR A 674 39.81 -0.57 18.02
N SER A 675 39.25 -0.25 19.18
CA SER A 675 37.81 0.10 19.30
C SER A 675 37.47 1.51 18.82
N ASP A 676 38.46 2.38 18.66
CA ASP A 676 38.37 3.81 18.34
C ASP A 676 38.58 4.12 16.85
N MET A 677 39.26 3.25 16.10
CA MET A 677 39.45 3.40 14.65
C MET A 677 39.44 2.04 13.92
N PRO A 678 39.03 2.00 12.64
CA PRO A 678 39.25 0.83 11.80
C PRO A 678 40.74 0.62 11.56
N THR A 679 41.10 -0.63 11.29
CA THR A 679 42.46 -1.07 11.00
C THR A 679 42.79 -1.01 9.50
N ILE A 680 44.08 -1.05 9.14
CA ILE A 680 44.52 -1.02 7.74
C ILE A 680 43.93 -2.17 6.91
N GLY A 681 43.78 -3.38 7.48
CA GLY A 681 43.15 -4.50 6.80
C GLY A 681 41.67 -4.26 6.48
N GLU A 682 40.91 -3.70 7.44
CA GLU A 682 39.50 -3.33 7.23
C GLU A 682 39.35 -2.17 6.26
N ALA A 683 40.21 -1.15 6.35
CA ALA A 683 40.20 0.00 5.46
C ALA A 683 40.49 -0.38 4.00
N LEU A 684 41.49 -1.24 3.77
CA LEU A 684 41.76 -1.82 2.45
C LEU A 684 40.60 -2.70 1.96
N ALA A 685 39.97 -3.50 2.84
CA ALA A 685 38.83 -4.33 2.48
C ALA A 685 37.59 -3.50 2.08
N VAL A 686 37.30 -2.39 2.78
CA VAL A 686 36.22 -1.45 2.42
C VAL A 686 36.51 -0.75 1.10
N LEU A 687 37.75 -0.26 0.91
CA LEU A 687 38.17 0.35 -0.35
C LEU A 687 38.10 -0.64 -1.53
N ALA A 688 38.49 -1.90 -1.33
CA ALA A 688 38.45 -2.92 -2.37
C ALA A 688 37.06 -3.58 -2.57
N GLY A 689 36.13 -3.42 -1.63
CA GLY A 689 34.83 -4.12 -1.62
C GLY A 689 33.99 -3.87 -2.87
N GLU A 690 34.08 -2.67 -3.46
CA GLU A 690 33.40 -2.34 -4.72
C GLU A 690 33.91 -3.18 -5.90
N THR A 691 35.21 -3.48 -5.94
CA THR A 691 35.77 -4.34 -7.00
C THR A 691 35.14 -5.72 -7.01
N ALA A 692 34.87 -6.29 -5.83
CA ALA A 692 34.22 -7.59 -5.68
C ALA A 692 32.72 -7.52 -6.02
N LEU A 693 32.05 -6.40 -5.73
CA LEU A 693 30.67 -6.17 -6.14
C LEU A 693 30.56 -6.08 -7.67
N LEU A 694 31.31 -5.19 -8.31
CA LEU A 694 31.28 -5.00 -9.76
C LEU A 694 31.79 -6.25 -10.52
N SER A 695 32.78 -6.96 -9.97
CA SER A 695 33.20 -8.29 -10.47
C SER A 695 32.09 -9.35 -10.50
N SER A 696 31.02 -9.14 -9.73
CA SER A 696 29.81 -10.00 -9.72
C SER A 696 28.65 -9.44 -10.58
N SER A 697 28.90 -8.44 -11.41
CA SER A 697 27.97 -7.94 -12.41
C SER A 697 28.03 -8.81 -13.67
N ASN A 698 26.89 -9.30 -14.16
CA ASN A 698 26.77 -10.22 -15.30
C ASN A 698 27.62 -11.52 -15.22
N SER A 699 28.18 -11.85 -14.06
CA SER A 699 28.88 -13.11 -13.76
C SER A 699 27.89 -14.25 -13.48
N PRO A 700 28.35 -15.52 -13.44
CA PRO A 700 27.49 -16.67 -13.17
C PRO A 700 26.88 -16.65 -11.76
N PHE A 701 25.69 -17.23 -11.64
CA PHE A 701 25.05 -17.54 -10.34
C PHE A 701 25.60 -18.83 -9.71
N VAL A 702 26.76 -19.31 -10.18
CA VAL A 702 27.44 -20.52 -9.71
C VAL A 702 28.95 -20.29 -9.58
N HIS A 703 29.56 -21.00 -8.63
CA HIS A 703 30.96 -20.87 -8.22
C HIS A 703 32.04 -21.30 -9.25
N PHE A 704 31.70 -21.41 -10.53
CA PHE A 704 32.62 -21.85 -11.60
C PHE A 704 32.18 -21.33 -12.98
N TRP A 705 33.15 -21.11 -13.87
CA TRP A 705 32.89 -20.83 -15.28
C TRP A 705 32.70 -22.13 -16.06
N ASN A 706 31.68 -22.20 -16.91
CA ASN A 706 31.27 -23.42 -17.64
C ASN A 706 31.34 -23.27 -19.17
N TYR A 707 31.96 -22.19 -19.67
CA TYR A 707 32.03 -21.88 -21.10
C TYR A 707 33.50 -21.83 -21.57
N SER A 708 33.73 -22.05 -22.87
CA SER A 708 35.08 -22.10 -23.45
C SER A 708 35.71 -20.74 -23.75
N LEU A 709 34.90 -19.66 -23.77
CA LEU A 709 35.33 -18.28 -23.91
C LEU A 709 35.11 -17.57 -22.57
N ALA A 710 36.00 -16.65 -22.17
CA ALA A 710 35.87 -15.90 -20.92
C ALA A 710 34.80 -14.78 -20.98
N ILE A 711 34.44 -14.35 -22.19
CA ILE A 711 33.35 -13.42 -22.50
C ILE A 711 32.47 -14.07 -23.57
N LEU A 712 31.16 -13.87 -23.50
CA LEU A 712 30.15 -14.46 -24.40
C LEU A 712 29.56 -13.37 -25.31
N GLU A 713 29.58 -13.60 -26.62
CA GLU A 713 28.99 -12.69 -27.63
C GLU A 713 27.48 -12.48 -27.42
N GLU A 714 26.76 -13.52 -27.03
CA GLU A 714 25.36 -13.47 -26.62
C GLU A 714 25.22 -13.90 -25.15
N PRO A 715 24.70 -13.02 -24.25
CA PRO A 715 24.49 -13.36 -22.84
C PRO A 715 23.58 -14.58 -22.65
N GLN A 716 24.04 -15.55 -21.87
CA GLN A 716 23.35 -16.84 -21.68
C GLN A 716 22.50 -16.87 -20.42
N TYR A 717 21.35 -17.56 -20.49
CA TYR A 717 20.44 -17.69 -19.35
C TYR A 717 20.87 -18.80 -18.38
N GLN A 718 21.11 -18.44 -17.13
CA GLN A 718 21.36 -19.38 -16.04
C GLN A 718 20.28 -19.25 -14.95
N ASP A 719 19.92 -20.37 -14.31
CA ASP A 719 18.96 -20.43 -13.22
C ASP A 719 19.62 -20.50 -11.83
N PHE A 720 18.91 -20.00 -10.82
CA PHE A 720 19.29 -20.12 -9.42
C PHE A 720 18.06 -20.25 -8.51
N LYS A 721 18.27 -20.84 -7.33
CA LYS A 721 17.21 -21.03 -6.33
C LYS A 721 17.03 -19.75 -5.52
N ALA A 722 15.79 -19.30 -5.39
CA ALA A 722 15.45 -18.12 -4.63
C ALA A 722 14.16 -18.29 -3.83
N ARG A 723 13.90 -17.33 -2.97
CA ARG A 723 12.61 -17.09 -2.30
C ARG A 723 12.17 -15.68 -2.63
N VAL A 724 10.93 -15.54 -3.08
CA VAL A 724 10.40 -14.24 -3.51
C VAL A 724 9.12 -13.93 -2.76
N SER A 725 9.01 -12.71 -2.25
CA SER A 725 7.73 -12.10 -1.86
C SER A 725 7.64 -10.72 -2.52
N TYR A 726 6.60 -10.53 -3.33
CA TYR A 726 6.31 -9.25 -3.99
C TYR A 726 4.96 -8.72 -3.54
N LYS A 727 4.83 -7.40 -3.56
CA LYS A 727 3.61 -6.66 -3.21
C LYS A 727 2.68 -6.67 -4.44
N ASP A 728 1.57 -7.38 -4.33
CA ASP A 728 0.59 -7.59 -5.40
C ASP A 728 -0.77 -7.02 -4.99
N TYR A 729 -1.61 -6.65 -5.96
CA TYR A 729 -2.99 -6.30 -5.68
C TYR A 729 -3.77 -7.54 -5.27
N ALA A 730 -4.24 -7.55 -4.02
CA ALA A 730 -5.00 -8.64 -3.42
C ALA A 730 -6.23 -8.12 -2.66
N SER A 731 -7.34 -8.86 -2.74
CA SER A 731 -8.55 -8.58 -1.97
C SER A 731 -8.41 -9.03 -0.49
N GLY A 732 -9.46 -8.89 0.30
CA GLY A 732 -9.48 -9.13 1.75
C GLY A 732 -8.98 -7.93 2.57
N GLY A 733 -9.10 -8.00 3.89
CA GLY A 733 -8.62 -6.94 4.79
C GLY A 733 -7.09 -6.78 4.82
N THR A 734 -6.62 -5.60 5.19
CA THR A 734 -5.20 -5.28 5.47
C THR A 734 -4.87 -5.35 6.97
N GLN A 735 -5.85 -5.11 7.84
CA GLN A 735 -5.67 -5.05 9.30
C GLN A 735 -6.67 -5.97 10.01
N GLN A 736 -6.29 -6.55 11.15
CA GLN A 736 -7.04 -7.63 11.80
C GLN A 736 -8.48 -7.23 12.21
N TRP A 737 -8.70 -5.99 12.64
CA TRP A 737 -10.03 -5.48 13.02
C TRP A 737 -11.03 -5.48 11.85
N GLN A 738 -10.55 -5.40 10.60
CA GLN A 738 -11.39 -5.44 9.41
C GLN A 738 -12.10 -6.81 9.24
N ASN A 739 -11.70 -7.83 10.00
CA ASN A 739 -12.43 -9.09 10.09
C ASN A 739 -13.87 -8.93 10.63
N LEU A 740 -14.20 -7.82 11.32
CA LEU A 740 -15.59 -7.51 11.70
C LEU A 740 -16.50 -7.34 10.47
N PHE A 741 -15.96 -6.87 9.34
CA PHE A 741 -16.74 -6.58 8.14
C PHE A 741 -17.29 -7.83 7.43
N TYR A 742 -16.75 -9.05 7.67
CA TYR A 742 -17.35 -10.27 7.11
C TYR A 742 -18.77 -10.49 7.63
N VAL A 743 -19.05 -10.10 8.89
CA VAL A 743 -20.40 -10.20 9.48
C VAL A 743 -21.41 -9.38 8.67
N ILE A 744 -21.00 -8.22 8.16
CA ILE A 744 -21.83 -7.31 7.36
C ILE A 744 -22.07 -7.87 5.95
N LEU A 745 -21.05 -8.42 5.27
CA LEU A 745 -21.25 -9.05 3.96
C LEU A 745 -22.16 -10.30 4.07
N VAL A 746 -21.97 -11.12 5.11
CA VAL A 746 -22.84 -12.27 5.40
C VAL A 746 -24.27 -11.82 5.69
N ALA A 747 -24.45 -10.76 6.49
CA ALA A 747 -25.78 -10.22 6.79
C ALA A 747 -26.51 -9.71 5.53
N VAL A 748 -25.86 -8.93 4.66
CA VAL A 748 -26.48 -8.49 3.40
C VAL A 748 -26.83 -9.68 2.50
N PHE A 749 -25.94 -10.66 2.33
CA PHE A 749 -26.23 -11.84 1.51
C PHE A 749 -27.42 -12.66 2.05
N LEU A 750 -27.47 -12.94 3.35
CA LEU A 750 -28.57 -13.69 3.98
C LEU A 750 -29.90 -12.92 3.92
N LEU A 751 -29.89 -11.60 4.16
CA LEU A 751 -31.09 -10.78 4.09
C LEU A 751 -31.57 -10.57 2.65
N SER A 752 -30.68 -10.44 1.67
CA SER A 752 -31.03 -10.41 0.24
C SER A 752 -31.63 -11.74 -0.21
N SER A 753 -31.00 -12.87 0.16
CA SER A 753 -31.51 -14.22 -0.15
C SER A 753 -32.89 -14.48 0.46
N PHE A 754 -33.09 -14.12 1.74
CA PHE A 754 -34.40 -14.19 2.40
C PHE A 754 -35.45 -13.30 1.71
N SER A 755 -35.06 -12.07 1.34
CA SER A 755 -35.93 -11.15 0.59
C SER A 755 -36.33 -11.72 -0.77
N LEU A 756 -35.37 -12.28 -1.53
CA LEU A 756 -35.61 -12.89 -2.82
C LEU A 756 -36.57 -14.09 -2.71
N VAL A 757 -36.33 -15.01 -1.77
CA VAL A 757 -37.20 -16.19 -1.56
C VAL A 757 -38.62 -15.76 -1.15
N TYR A 758 -38.76 -14.81 -0.21
CA TYR A 758 -40.08 -14.33 0.22
C TYR A 758 -40.83 -13.57 -0.89
N LEU A 759 -40.15 -12.69 -1.63
CA LEU A 759 -40.76 -11.91 -2.71
C LEU A 759 -41.13 -12.80 -3.89
N LEU A 760 -40.30 -13.80 -4.24
CA LEU A 760 -40.63 -14.79 -5.28
C LEU A 760 -41.84 -15.64 -4.84
N TRP A 761 -41.85 -16.17 -3.61
CA TRP A 761 -43.00 -16.91 -3.07
C TRP A 761 -44.29 -16.08 -3.08
N THR A 762 -44.25 -14.86 -2.54
CA THR A 762 -45.45 -14.02 -2.41
C THR A 762 -45.94 -13.44 -3.73
N PHE A 763 -45.05 -13.02 -4.64
CA PHE A 763 -45.46 -12.52 -5.95
C PHE A 763 -45.94 -13.66 -6.86
N CYS A 764 -45.25 -14.81 -6.92
CA CYS A 764 -45.65 -15.89 -7.83
C CYS A 764 -46.88 -16.68 -7.37
N LEU A 765 -47.12 -16.84 -6.06
CA LEU A 765 -48.19 -17.71 -5.54
C LEU A 765 -49.38 -16.96 -4.90
N LEU A 766 -49.18 -15.74 -4.40
CA LEU A 766 -50.15 -15.04 -3.55
C LEU A 766 -50.56 -13.65 -4.07
N GLY A 767 -50.08 -13.26 -5.25
CA GLY A 767 -50.28 -11.91 -5.83
C GLY A 767 -49.59 -10.81 -5.02
N ARG A 768 -49.38 -9.62 -5.60
CA ARG A 768 -48.81 -8.48 -4.85
C ARG A 768 -49.93 -7.72 -4.13
N VAL A 769 -49.80 -7.57 -2.81
CA VAL A 769 -50.67 -6.70 -2.01
C VAL A 769 -50.19 -5.25 -2.13
N THR A 770 -51.12 -4.30 -2.15
CA THR A 770 -50.82 -2.86 -2.14
C THR A 770 -50.14 -2.44 -0.82
N ASP A 771 -49.11 -1.59 -0.91
CA ASP A 771 -48.21 -1.31 0.22
C ASP A 771 -48.71 -0.12 1.04
N TYR A 772 -49.49 -0.39 2.08
CA TYR A 772 -50.05 0.64 2.97
C TYR A 772 -49.02 1.21 3.98
N THR A 773 -47.76 0.74 3.96
CA THR A 773 -46.65 1.39 4.69
C THR A 773 -46.03 2.56 3.92
N GLU A 774 -46.36 2.71 2.64
CA GLU A 774 -45.97 3.84 1.83
C GLU A 774 -46.82 5.08 2.21
N PRO A 775 -46.22 6.24 2.52
CA PRO A 775 -46.96 7.41 3.01
C PRO A 775 -48.09 7.88 2.08
N GLN A 776 -47.96 7.69 0.77
CA GLN A 776 -49.00 8.06 -0.21
C GLN A 776 -50.26 7.19 -0.07
N ASN A 777 -50.07 5.88 0.16
CA ASN A 777 -51.16 4.92 0.29
C ASN A 777 -51.79 5.01 1.69
N MET A 778 -50.97 5.23 2.73
CA MET A 778 -51.44 5.51 4.09
C MET A 778 -52.29 6.79 4.16
N PHE A 779 -51.83 7.87 3.50
CA PHE A 779 -52.54 9.15 3.44
C PHE A 779 -53.87 9.03 2.68
N ALA A 780 -53.89 8.32 1.55
CA ALA A 780 -55.12 8.06 0.81
C ALA A 780 -56.11 7.15 1.56
N LEU A 781 -55.63 6.20 2.36
CA LEU A 781 -56.49 5.42 3.24
C LEU A 781 -57.12 6.31 4.34
N ALA A 782 -56.30 7.12 5.03
CA ALA A 782 -56.76 7.99 6.12
C ALA A 782 -57.77 9.07 5.68
N ILE A 783 -57.61 9.62 4.47
CA ILE A 783 -58.51 10.65 3.89
C ILE A 783 -59.81 10.05 3.30
N ASN A 784 -59.94 8.72 3.27
CA ASN A 784 -61.21 8.04 2.95
C ASN A 784 -61.93 7.46 4.18
N SER A 785 -61.45 7.75 5.39
CA SER A 785 -62.06 7.36 6.65
C SER A 785 -62.28 8.59 7.57
N PRO A 786 -63.37 9.37 7.43
CA PRO A 786 -64.55 9.17 6.55
C PRO A 786 -64.31 9.54 5.07
N PRO A 787 -65.19 9.11 4.14
CA PRO A 787 -64.96 9.26 2.70
C PRO A 787 -64.93 10.73 2.24
N SER A 788 -63.91 11.07 1.44
CA SER A 788 -63.80 12.37 0.77
C SER A 788 -64.09 12.24 -0.73
N ASN A 789 -64.75 13.24 -1.31
CA ASN A 789 -65.08 13.23 -2.74
C ASN A 789 -63.81 13.29 -3.62
N THR A 790 -62.78 14.03 -3.20
CA THR A 790 -61.53 14.22 -3.95
C THR A 790 -60.57 13.02 -3.99
N MET A 791 -60.72 12.04 -3.09
CA MET A 791 -59.96 10.77 -3.13
C MET A 791 -60.85 9.53 -3.27
N SER A 792 -62.14 9.70 -3.59
CA SER A 792 -63.00 8.60 -4.04
C SER A 792 -62.33 7.80 -5.17
N GLY A 793 -62.37 6.47 -5.09
CA GLY A 793 -61.65 5.58 -6.00
C GLY A 793 -60.33 5.00 -5.46
N THR A 794 -59.70 5.60 -4.44
CA THR A 794 -58.30 5.26 -4.07
C THR A 794 -58.12 4.21 -2.98
N CYS A 795 -59.18 3.75 -2.32
CA CYS A 795 -59.10 2.88 -1.12
C CYS A 795 -58.33 1.54 -1.34
N GLY A 796 -58.38 0.95 -2.54
CA GLY A 796 -57.75 -0.34 -2.83
C GLY A 796 -56.29 -0.25 -3.32
N ALA A 797 -56.01 0.69 -4.23
CA ALA A 797 -54.76 0.77 -4.98
C ALA A 797 -53.92 2.04 -4.74
N GLY A 798 -54.37 2.93 -3.84
CA GLY A 798 -53.71 4.21 -3.58
C GLY A 798 -54.01 5.30 -4.62
N PRO A 799 -53.40 6.48 -4.48
CA PRO A 799 -53.60 7.61 -5.38
C PRO A 799 -52.76 7.47 -6.66
N SER A 800 -53.34 7.75 -7.83
CA SER A 800 -52.65 7.60 -9.11
C SER A 800 -52.88 8.80 -10.06
N GLY A 801 -51.96 8.98 -11.01
CA GLY A 801 -52.04 10.03 -12.03
C GLY A 801 -52.21 11.44 -11.44
N GLY A 802 -53.21 12.18 -11.94
CA GLY A 802 -53.47 13.56 -11.52
C GLY A 802 -53.87 13.76 -10.05
N LEU A 803 -54.20 12.69 -9.31
CA LEU A 803 -54.47 12.76 -7.87
C LEU A 803 -53.21 13.09 -7.07
N LEU A 804 -52.03 12.65 -7.53
CA LEU A 804 -50.74 12.96 -6.90
C LEU A 804 -50.36 14.45 -7.00
N ALA A 805 -50.96 15.20 -7.92
CA ALA A 805 -50.74 16.63 -8.09
C ALA A 805 -51.69 17.52 -7.24
N LYS A 806 -52.63 16.93 -6.50
CA LYS A 806 -53.61 17.68 -5.69
C LYS A 806 -52.94 18.36 -4.50
N LYS A 807 -53.35 19.61 -4.24
CA LYS A 807 -52.77 20.45 -3.18
C LYS A 807 -53.62 20.39 -1.92
N TRP A 808 -52.99 19.94 -0.85
CA TRP A 808 -53.58 19.73 0.47
C TRP A 808 -53.27 20.92 1.39
N GLN A 809 -54.19 21.21 2.29
CA GLN A 809 -54.01 22.20 3.36
C GLN A 809 -54.54 21.60 4.66
N VAL A 810 -53.84 21.84 5.76
CA VAL A 810 -54.37 21.61 7.10
C VAL A 810 -55.33 22.75 7.41
N ASP A 811 -56.51 22.42 7.92
CA ASP A 811 -57.47 23.38 8.44
C ASP A 811 -57.96 22.96 9.83
N MET A 812 -58.64 23.86 10.53
CA MET A 812 -58.97 23.72 11.94
C MET A 812 -60.45 24.04 12.17
N GLN A 813 -61.20 23.07 12.70
CA GLN A 813 -62.62 23.28 12.99
C GLN A 813 -62.77 24.07 14.31
N LYS A 814 -63.04 25.38 14.20
CA LYS A 814 -63.45 26.19 15.36
C LYS A 814 -64.84 25.74 15.83
N VAL A 815 -64.89 25.03 16.96
CA VAL A 815 -66.13 24.63 17.62
C VAL A 815 -66.90 25.90 18.04
N GLY A 816 -68.20 25.94 17.75
CA GLY A 816 -69.06 27.05 18.18
C GLY A 816 -69.18 27.09 19.70
N ALA A 817 -68.84 28.21 20.32
CA ALA A 817 -68.68 28.32 21.77
C ALA A 817 -70.01 28.22 22.54
N THR A 818 -70.44 27.00 22.86
CA THR A 818 -71.41 26.73 23.94
C THR A 818 -70.67 26.73 25.30
N PRO A 819 -71.25 27.26 26.39
CA PRO A 819 -70.45 27.62 27.58
C PRO A 819 -69.94 26.46 28.44
N THR A 820 -70.27 25.21 28.11
CA THR A 820 -70.16 24.05 29.01
C THR A 820 -68.98 23.13 28.76
N ASP A 821 -68.26 23.24 27.64
CA ASP A 821 -67.06 22.44 27.39
C ASP A 821 -65.81 23.32 27.23
N ARG A 822 -64.97 23.31 28.26
CA ARG A 822 -63.68 24.01 28.32
C ARG A 822 -62.48 23.08 28.08
N SER A 823 -62.72 21.84 27.65
CA SER A 823 -61.70 20.78 27.57
C SER A 823 -61.31 20.37 26.15
N GLN A 824 -62.15 20.64 25.15
CA GLN A 824 -61.90 20.22 23.77
C GLN A 824 -60.93 21.15 23.04
N HIS A 825 -59.78 20.60 22.62
CA HIS A 825 -58.94 21.22 21.60
C HIS A 825 -59.65 21.15 20.23
N PRO A 826 -59.54 22.19 19.38
CA PRO A 826 -60.18 22.15 18.06
C PRO A 826 -59.53 21.11 17.16
N HIS A 827 -60.36 20.38 16.40
CA HIS A 827 -59.90 19.32 15.54
C HIS A 827 -59.18 19.88 14.29
N PHE A 828 -57.90 19.52 14.14
CA PHE A 828 -57.13 19.75 12.93
C PHE A 828 -57.41 18.63 11.92
N TYR A 829 -57.72 19.00 10.68
CA TYR A 829 -58.03 18.05 9.61
C TYR A 829 -57.35 18.48 8.31
N VAL A 830 -57.08 17.51 7.43
CA VAL A 830 -56.51 17.78 6.10
C VAL A 830 -57.66 17.87 5.10
N ARG A 831 -57.67 18.90 4.24
CA ARG A 831 -58.62 19.02 3.12
C ARG A 831 -57.92 19.35 1.82
N CYS A 832 -58.49 18.92 0.69
CA CYS A 832 -58.01 19.38 -0.61
C CYS A 832 -58.38 20.85 -0.78
N ARG A 833 -57.56 21.61 -1.50
CA ARG A 833 -57.83 23.03 -1.79
C ARG A 833 -59.08 23.25 -2.65
N GLU A 834 -59.48 22.24 -3.42
CA GLU A 834 -60.55 22.31 -4.42
C GLU A 834 -61.95 22.05 -3.85
N ASP A 835 -62.07 21.23 -2.79
CA ASP A 835 -63.36 20.93 -2.12
C ASP A 835 -64.03 22.16 -1.49
N GLY A 836 -63.30 23.28 -1.34
CA GLY A 836 -63.79 24.50 -0.70
C GLY A 836 -64.64 25.43 -1.57
N VAL A 837 -64.98 25.05 -2.81
CA VAL A 837 -65.71 25.91 -3.77
C VAL A 837 -67.14 25.39 -4.01
N PRO A 838 -68.16 25.93 -3.33
CA PRO A 838 -69.55 25.52 -3.57
C PRO A 838 -70.00 25.94 -4.97
N VAL A 839 -70.44 24.97 -5.77
CA VAL A 839 -70.97 25.17 -7.14
C VAL A 839 -72.39 25.74 -7.11
N ASN A 840 -72.53 26.96 -6.56
CA ASN A 840 -73.56 27.96 -6.85
C ASN A 840 -73.44 29.15 -5.88
N SER A 841 -72.57 30.12 -6.19
CA SER A 841 -72.74 31.48 -5.68
C SER A 841 -72.33 32.50 -6.74
N SER A 842 -73.29 33.35 -7.13
CA SER A 842 -73.07 34.41 -8.12
C SER A 842 -72.18 35.51 -7.54
N VAL A 843 -71.35 36.12 -8.39
CA VAL A 843 -70.37 37.14 -8.00
C VAL A 843 -71.06 38.33 -7.32
N ARG A 844 -70.92 38.45 -6.00
CA ARG A 844 -71.35 39.62 -5.23
C ARG A 844 -70.16 40.25 -4.50
N ARG A 845 -69.64 41.34 -5.07
CA ARG A 845 -68.51 42.13 -4.52
C ARG A 845 -68.70 42.39 -3.02
N LYS A 846 -67.86 41.81 -2.15
CA LYS A 846 -67.74 42.25 -0.76
C LYS A 846 -67.08 43.63 -0.73
N ARG A 847 -67.86 44.63 -0.29
CA ARG A 847 -67.43 46.02 -0.06
C ARG A 847 -66.47 46.03 1.13
N ARG A 848 -65.35 46.76 1.07
CA ARG A 848 -64.47 46.97 2.23
C ARG A 848 -65.28 47.58 3.39
N SER A 849 -65.23 46.96 4.55
CA SER A 849 -65.70 47.50 5.84
C SER A 849 -64.51 47.68 6.79
N ARG A 850 -64.65 48.55 7.80
CA ARG A 850 -63.61 48.80 8.82
C ARG A 850 -63.22 47.53 9.58
N PRO A 851 -62.00 47.46 10.15
CA PRO A 851 -61.67 46.44 11.14
C PRO A 851 -62.54 46.62 12.40
N PRO A 852 -62.98 45.53 13.05
CA PRO A 852 -63.52 45.58 14.40
C PRO A 852 -62.40 45.89 15.42
N THR A 853 -62.77 46.49 16.54
CA THR A 853 -61.85 46.92 17.61
C THR A 853 -61.50 45.80 18.59
N ILE A 854 -60.38 45.98 19.31
CA ILE A 854 -59.89 45.08 20.37
C ILE A 854 -60.85 45.12 21.57
N SER A 855 -61.85 44.24 21.62
CA SER A 855 -62.75 44.06 22.78
C SER A 855 -63.57 42.76 22.80
N SER A 856 -63.02 41.62 22.35
CA SER A 856 -63.60 40.28 22.63
C SER A 856 -62.55 39.16 22.47
N PHE A 857 -62.84 37.99 23.07
CA PHE A 857 -62.00 36.78 23.18
C PHE A 857 -60.88 36.76 24.24
N THR A 858 -61.28 36.98 25.50
CA THR A 858 -60.64 36.30 26.64
C THR A 858 -61.09 34.83 26.71
N VAL A 859 -60.48 33.98 25.88
CA VAL A 859 -60.54 32.51 26.00
C VAL A 859 -59.12 31.98 25.84
N SER A 860 -58.73 31.02 26.67
CA SER A 860 -57.45 30.32 26.53
C SER A 860 -57.49 29.35 25.34
N GLU A 861 -57.36 29.86 24.13
CA GLU A 861 -57.04 29.03 22.95
C GLU A 861 -55.70 28.31 23.21
N SER A 862 -55.58 27.03 22.83
CA SER A 862 -54.38 26.25 23.13
C SER A 862 -53.19 26.66 22.23
N PRO A 863 -51.93 26.43 22.63
CA PRO A 863 -50.76 26.95 21.90
C PRO A 863 -50.71 26.55 20.42
N ALA A 864 -51.23 25.38 20.05
CA ALA A 864 -51.34 24.93 18.67
C ALA A 864 -52.29 25.81 17.81
N VAL A 865 -53.32 26.42 18.42
CA VAL A 865 -54.26 27.32 17.75
C VAL A 865 -53.58 28.66 17.45
N GLU A 866 -52.89 29.23 18.43
CA GLU A 866 -52.12 30.47 18.28
C GLU A 866 -51.02 30.31 17.20
N GLN A 867 -50.34 29.16 17.20
CA GLN A 867 -49.36 28.80 16.18
C GLN A 867 -50.01 28.59 14.79
N TYR A 868 -51.15 27.90 14.71
CA TYR A 868 -51.88 27.72 13.45
C TYR A 868 -52.37 29.05 12.87
N MET A 869 -52.95 29.94 13.68
CA MET A 869 -53.42 31.26 13.23
C MET A 869 -52.27 32.10 12.66
N ARG A 870 -51.12 32.13 13.35
CA ARG A 870 -49.88 32.75 12.86
C ARG A 870 -49.41 32.18 11.52
N LEU A 871 -49.38 30.85 11.38
CA LEU A 871 -48.96 30.17 10.15
C LEU A 871 -49.98 30.31 9.00
N ALA A 872 -51.27 30.44 9.32
CA ALA A 872 -52.36 30.65 8.37
C ALA A 872 -52.51 32.14 7.94
N GLY A 873 -51.69 33.04 8.48
CA GLY A 873 -51.67 34.46 8.11
C GLY A 873 -52.81 35.31 8.68
N ASN A 874 -53.53 34.82 9.70
CA ASN A 874 -54.54 35.60 10.43
C ASN A 874 -53.99 35.96 11.82
N PRO A 875 -53.65 37.23 12.09
CA PRO A 875 -53.26 37.68 13.44
C PRO A 875 -54.46 37.77 14.39
#